data_AF-A0A2D9TU31-F1
#
_entry.id   AF-A0A2D9TU31-F1
#
_cell.length_a   1.000
_cell.length_b   1.000
_cell.length_c   1.000
_cell.angle_alpha   90.00
_cell.angle_beta   90.00
_cell.angle_gamma   90.00
#
_symmetry.space_group_name_H-M   'P 1'
#
loop_
_entity.id
_entity.type
_entity.pdbx_description
1 polymer ?
#
loop_
_entity_poly.entity_id
_entity_poly.type
_entity_poly.pdbx_seq_one_letter_code
_entity_poly.pdbx_strand_id
1 'polypeptide(L)'
;MKFKFCWGAVFALLSSPLLAATLTGVESAALPGDAVEIKLTFDGAPPEPSGYTTDSPARIAIDLDGVNNGLSEKYHTLGNGNVRSMTVMGAGSRTRIIVNLTSLVGYSTTVSGNNLLLRVGDESVAKAEVDAVSAGMAMESKSKSSKAVAGKGVKEIDFRRGDQGEGQVVITLSDANSPVDLSEEGGKITAEFVGVQLPEALHRRLDVADFATPVKLIDASSASGNARISVTPTGDYEYMAYQTDQTFTISVKPISAVELERKRKDKFQYTGEKLSLNFQDIEVRSVLQLIADFTELNLVASDTVRGRITLRLQNVPWDQALDLILKTKGLDKRKVGNVMLVAPADEIAAREKLELESQRQVKELAPLRTEYLTVNYAKASEVAELVTASGFLSSRGSITVDERTNTLLLQDTATNIDEVRFMLEQLDIPVRQVMIEARIVIARSDAAEELGVQWGIAHYEVGDDPNTGVLIQGNRGGLTEALDDPQSIEFGDNSLSVDLGVAGDQVSRIALGIFDFGEHGLVDLELSALESDGRADIVSTPKVLTADQQTAKIQSGTEVPYQEASSSGATSTSFKEAVLALEVTPQITPDGRIIMDLKINQDSVGDIFNNIPSIDTNEIETSVVVDNGQTVVLGGVFRSQEVSSVVKTPFLGDLPVLGRLFRRTTNTSEKAELLVFITPRIVNDVLAAQ
;
A
#
# COMPACT_ATOMS: atom_id res chain seq x y z
N MET A 1 -63.00 -0.91 -49.38
CA MET A 1 -63.59 -2.26 -49.22
C MET A 1 -63.61 -2.58 -47.72
N LYS A 2 -64.81 -2.65 -47.12
CA LYS A 2 -65.21 -3.15 -45.76
C LYS A 2 -64.51 -2.54 -44.52
N PHE A 3 -65.04 -1.46 -43.93
CA PHE A 3 -65.97 -1.39 -42.78
C PHE A 3 -65.46 -1.96 -41.43
N LYS A 4 -65.24 -1.09 -40.43
CA LYS A 4 -66.17 -0.88 -39.29
C LYS A 4 -65.79 0.36 -38.46
N PHE A 5 -66.84 1.11 -38.12
CA PHE A 5 -66.94 2.33 -37.33
C PHE A 5 -67.17 1.94 -35.86
N CYS A 6 -66.64 2.67 -34.87
CA CYS A 6 -67.43 3.08 -33.70
C CYS A 6 -66.68 4.04 -32.76
N TRP A 7 -67.45 5.02 -32.26
CA TRP A 7 -67.14 6.07 -31.30
C TRP A 7 -66.36 5.63 -30.05
N GLY A 8 -65.36 6.43 -29.67
CA GLY A 8 -64.79 6.47 -28.32
C GLY A 8 -65.44 7.60 -27.51
N ALA A 9 -66.29 7.22 -26.56
CA ALA A 9 -66.88 8.10 -25.57
C ALA A 9 -65.82 8.55 -24.55
N VAL A 10 -65.89 9.83 -24.17
CA VAL A 10 -65.15 10.43 -23.06
C VAL A 10 -65.71 9.84 -21.76
N PHE A 11 -64.93 8.99 -21.09
CA PHE A 11 -65.22 8.50 -19.73
C PHE A 11 -64.29 9.23 -18.76
N ALA A 12 -64.87 10.16 -18.00
CA ALA A 12 -64.24 10.76 -16.83
C ALA A 12 -64.11 9.69 -15.74
N LEU A 13 -62.90 9.21 -15.50
CA LEU A 13 -62.58 8.37 -14.34
C LEU A 13 -62.31 9.28 -13.15
N LEU A 14 -63.29 9.34 -12.26
CA LEU A 14 -63.18 9.84 -10.89
C LEU A 14 -62.07 9.08 -10.16
N SER A 15 -60.97 9.76 -9.84
CA SER A 15 -59.97 9.26 -8.90
C SER A 15 -60.51 9.40 -7.47
N SER A 16 -60.95 8.29 -6.88
CA SER A 16 -61.23 8.23 -5.44
C SER A 16 -59.96 8.51 -4.65
N PRO A 17 -59.98 9.35 -3.59
CA PRO A 17 -58.83 9.49 -2.70
C PRO A 17 -58.63 8.16 -1.97
N LEU A 18 -57.43 7.58 -2.11
CA LEU A 18 -56.96 6.51 -1.22
C LEU A 18 -56.97 7.09 0.21
N LEU A 19 -57.89 6.61 1.04
CA LEU A 19 -57.90 6.94 2.47
C LEU A 19 -56.59 6.42 3.08
N ALA A 20 -55.82 7.32 3.71
CA ALA A 20 -54.60 6.97 4.41
C ALA A 20 -54.91 6.04 5.59
N ALA A 21 -54.26 4.88 5.66
CA ALA A 21 -54.42 3.95 6.79
C ALA A 21 -53.70 4.52 8.03
N THR A 22 -54.36 4.49 9.18
CA THR A 22 -53.80 4.96 10.45
C THR A 22 -53.32 3.78 11.27
N LEU A 23 -52.07 3.83 11.75
CA LEU A 23 -51.52 2.87 12.70
C LEU A 23 -52.15 3.11 14.08
N THR A 24 -52.86 2.12 14.61
CA THR A 24 -53.67 2.24 15.84
C THR A 24 -53.17 1.38 17.01
N GLY A 25 -52.35 0.36 16.76
CA GLY A 25 -51.82 -0.50 17.83
C GLY A 25 -50.51 -1.19 17.48
N VAL A 26 -49.74 -1.53 18.52
CA VAL A 26 -48.50 -2.32 18.45
C VAL A 26 -48.55 -3.38 19.55
N GLU A 27 -48.34 -4.64 19.17
CA GLU A 27 -48.22 -5.78 20.08
C GLU A 27 -46.90 -6.52 19.77
N SER A 28 -46.21 -7.07 20.77
CA SER A 28 -45.06 -7.93 20.57
C SER A 28 -45.22 -9.28 21.28
N ALA A 29 -44.73 -10.34 20.67
CA ALA A 29 -44.69 -11.68 21.24
C ALA A 29 -43.32 -12.33 20.99
N ALA A 30 -42.77 -12.97 22.02
CA ALA A 30 -41.55 -13.76 21.89
C ALA A 30 -41.87 -15.11 21.23
N LEU A 31 -41.04 -15.52 20.28
CA LEU A 31 -41.08 -16.83 19.63
C LEU A 31 -39.88 -17.69 20.11
N PRO A 32 -39.90 -19.02 19.92
CA PRO A 32 -38.74 -19.86 20.21
C PRO A 32 -37.50 -19.42 19.42
N GLY A 33 -36.31 -19.53 20.03
CA GLY A 33 -35.03 -19.25 19.35
C GLY A 33 -34.63 -17.77 19.27
N ASP A 34 -34.92 -16.97 20.32
CA ASP A 34 -34.66 -15.52 20.40
C ASP A 34 -35.36 -14.64 19.34
N ALA A 35 -36.24 -15.24 18.52
CA ALA A 35 -37.05 -14.54 17.54
C ALA A 35 -38.21 -13.77 18.19
N VAL A 36 -38.59 -12.65 17.58
CA VAL A 36 -39.66 -11.77 18.05
C VAL A 36 -40.60 -11.47 16.90
N GLU A 37 -41.91 -11.59 17.15
CA GLU A 37 -42.94 -11.11 16.23
C GLU A 37 -43.53 -9.81 16.77
N ILE A 38 -43.54 -8.78 15.94
CA ILE A 38 -44.14 -7.47 16.21
C ILE A 38 -45.35 -7.34 15.29
N LYS A 39 -46.52 -7.16 15.87
CA LYS A 39 -47.78 -6.99 15.15
C LYS A 39 -48.23 -5.54 15.22
N LEU A 40 -48.40 -4.93 14.06
CA LEU A 40 -48.84 -3.55 13.88
C LEU A 40 -50.27 -3.55 13.34
N THR A 41 -51.19 -2.92 14.07
CA THR A 41 -52.62 -2.91 13.77
C THR A 41 -53.05 -1.58 13.16
N PHE A 42 -53.77 -1.62 12.03
CA PHE A 42 -54.22 -0.45 11.28
C PHE A 42 -55.75 -0.36 11.21
N ASP A 43 -56.30 0.83 10.99
CA ASP A 43 -57.74 1.04 10.77
C ASP A 43 -58.20 0.65 9.34
N GLY A 44 -57.26 0.45 8.42
CA GLY A 44 -57.45 -0.07 7.06
C GLY A 44 -56.25 -0.93 6.62
N ALA A 45 -56.34 -1.57 5.46
CA ALA A 45 -55.25 -2.42 4.96
C ALA A 45 -53.96 -1.59 4.74
N PRO A 46 -52.83 -1.92 5.39
CA PRO A 46 -51.60 -1.16 5.23
C PRO A 46 -50.96 -1.43 3.85
N PRO A 47 -50.22 -0.45 3.29
CA PRO A 47 -49.44 -0.65 2.08
C PRO A 47 -48.23 -1.56 2.32
N GLU A 48 -47.64 -2.07 1.25
CA GLU A 48 -46.43 -2.91 1.35
C GLU A 48 -45.28 -2.13 1.99
N PRO A 49 -44.62 -2.68 3.03
CA PRO A 49 -43.54 -1.99 3.73
C PRO A 49 -42.25 -1.98 2.90
N SER A 50 -41.54 -0.85 2.93
CA SER A 50 -40.14 -0.79 2.49
C SER A 50 -39.23 -0.71 3.71
N GLY A 51 -38.17 -1.52 3.81
CA GLY A 51 -37.30 -1.48 4.97
C GLY A 51 -35.83 -1.79 4.68
N TYR A 52 -34.95 -1.35 5.58
CA TYR A 52 -33.51 -1.58 5.52
C TYR A 52 -32.94 -1.78 6.93
N THR A 53 -31.74 -2.37 7.01
CA THR A 53 -31.04 -2.63 8.27
C THR A 53 -29.73 -1.86 8.36
N THR A 54 -29.34 -1.44 9.57
CA THR A 54 -28.02 -0.87 9.88
C THR A 54 -27.33 -1.74 10.93
N ASP A 55 -26.01 -1.90 10.86
CA ASP A 55 -25.23 -2.81 11.73
C ASP A 55 -24.66 -2.11 12.99
N SER A 56 -24.27 -0.83 12.88
CA SER A 56 -23.59 -0.07 13.94
C SER A 56 -24.23 1.31 14.17
N PRO A 57 -25.30 1.42 14.99
CA PRO A 57 -25.92 0.36 15.80
C PRO A 57 -26.94 -0.50 15.04
N ALA A 58 -27.13 -1.74 15.52
CA ALA A 58 -28.05 -2.72 14.95
C ALA A 58 -29.51 -2.23 14.97
N ARG A 59 -30.09 -1.90 13.81
CA ARG A 59 -31.48 -1.42 13.68
C ARG A 59 -32.15 -1.95 12.43
N ILE A 60 -33.47 -2.12 12.49
CA ILE A 60 -34.34 -2.30 11.33
C ILE A 60 -35.19 -1.03 11.19
N ALA A 61 -35.14 -0.37 10.03
CA ALA A 61 -36.00 0.76 9.69
C ALA A 61 -37.03 0.32 8.65
N ILE A 62 -38.32 0.54 8.91
CA ILE A 62 -39.44 0.24 8.02
C ILE A 62 -40.22 1.51 7.76
N ASP A 63 -40.39 1.85 6.48
CA ASP A 63 -41.17 2.98 6.01
C ASP A 63 -42.49 2.49 5.40
N LEU A 64 -43.57 3.11 5.85
CA LEU A 64 -44.92 2.94 5.34
C LEU A 64 -45.39 4.25 4.71
N ASP A 65 -45.55 4.25 3.38
CA ASP A 65 -46.03 5.43 2.63
C ASP A 65 -47.56 5.50 2.66
N GLY A 66 -48.12 6.68 2.80
CA GLY A 66 -49.57 6.90 2.95
C GLY A 66 -50.16 6.46 4.30
N VAL A 67 -49.33 6.22 5.33
CA VAL A 67 -49.77 5.81 6.67
C VAL A 67 -49.59 6.93 7.69
N ASN A 68 -50.63 7.21 8.48
CA ASN A 68 -50.56 8.13 9.61
C ASN A 68 -50.26 7.38 10.93
N ASN A 69 -49.51 8.01 11.83
CA ASN A 69 -49.26 7.47 13.17
C ASN A 69 -50.38 7.89 14.14
N GLY A 70 -51.22 6.95 14.58
CA GLY A 70 -52.28 7.14 15.57
C GLY A 70 -51.94 6.61 16.97
N LEU A 71 -50.70 6.17 17.21
CA LEU A 71 -50.25 5.67 18.52
C LEU A 71 -50.05 6.82 19.51
N SER A 72 -50.42 6.61 20.77
CA SER A 72 -50.28 7.60 21.84
C SER A 72 -48.82 7.85 22.24
N GLU A 73 -47.95 6.86 22.05
CA GLU A 73 -46.53 6.94 22.40
C GLU A 73 -45.68 6.72 21.14
N LYS A 74 -44.60 7.50 21.01
CA LYS A 74 -43.65 7.35 19.89
C LYS A 74 -42.59 6.28 20.16
N TYR A 75 -42.42 5.88 21.42
CA TYR A 75 -41.39 4.96 21.86
C TYR A 75 -42.04 3.81 22.62
N HIS A 76 -41.77 2.58 22.19
CA HIS A 76 -42.27 1.35 22.79
C HIS A 76 -41.10 0.46 23.20
N THR A 77 -41.01 0.13 24.48
CA THR A 77 -40.09 -0.89 24.98
C THR A 77 -40.69 -2.26 24.73
N LEU A 78 -40.07 -3.07 23.87
CA LEU A 78 -40.62 -4.38 23.48
C LEU A 78 -40.00 -5.55 24.27
N GLY A 79 -38.86 -5.31 24.94
CA GLY A 79 -38.36 -6.04 26.13
C GLY A 79 -38.00 -7.52 26.00
N ASN A 80 -38.34 -8.17 24.88
CA ASN A 80 -38.26 -9.62 24.73
C ASN A 80 -37.33 -9.97 23.55
N GLY A 81 -36.39 -10.91 23.75
CA GLY A 81 -35.50 -11.43 22.71
C GLY A 81 -34.47 -10.41 22.19
N ASN A 82 -34.13 -10.51 20.90
CA ASN A 82 -33.13 -9.63 20.27
C ASN A 82 -33.62 -8.18 20.02
N VAL A 83 -34.92 -7.90 20.22
CA VAL A 83 -35.50 -6.56 20.03
C VAL A 83 -35.52 -5.77 21.34
N ARG A 84 -34.86 -4.60 21.39
CA ARG A 84 -34.80 -3.75 22.58
C ARG A 84 -35.97 -2.76 22.65
N SER A 85 -36.20 -2.02 21.57
CA SER A 85 -37.23 -0.99 21.51
C SER A 85 -37.66 -0.70 20.09
N MET A 86 -38.84 -0.09 19.94
CA MET A 86 -39.40 0.36 18.67
C MET A 86 -39.80 1.83 18.78
N THR A 87 -39.37 2.64 17.82
CA THR A 87 -39.72 4.05 17.72
C THR A 87 -40.55 4.27 16.46
N VAL A 88 -41.70 4.95 16.58
CA VAL A 88 -42.57 5.30 15.46
C VAL A 88 -42.55 6.80 15.25
N MET A 89 -42.19 7.23 14.05
CA MET A 89 -42.10 8.62 13.64
C MET A 89 -42.99 8.87 12.43
N GLY A 90 -44.01 9.71 12.58
CA GLY A 90 -44.79 10.23 11.46
C GLY A 90 -44.12 11.49 10.90
N ALA A 91 -43.77 11.50 9.63
CA ALA A 91 -43.24 12.65 8.91
C ALA A 91 -43.98 12.82 7.57
N GLY A 92 -44.91 13.77 7.50
CA GLY A 92 -45.70 14.02 6.29
C GLY A 92 -46.62 12.84 5.96
N SER A 93 -46.56 12.34 4.72
CA SER A 93 -47.34 11.19 4.27
C SER A 93 -46.75 9.83 4.66
N ARG A 94 -45.64 9.79 5.40
CA ARG A 94 -44.91 8.53 5.70
C ARG A 94 -44.76 8.31 7.20
N THR A 95 -44.96 7.07 7.61
CA THR A 95 -44.65 6.62 8.97
C THR A 95 -43.41 5.73 8.93
N ARG A 96 -42.34 6.16 9.60
CA ARG A 96 -41.10 5.40 9.79
C ARG A 96 -41.11 4.72 11.13
N ILE A 97 -40.85 3.42 11.12
CA ILE A 97 -40.72 2.55 12.28
C ILE A 97 -39.26 2.13 12.40
N ILE A 98 -38.62 2.41 13.53
CA ILE A 98 -37.24 2.02 13.81
C ILE A 98 -37.24 1.03 14.97
N VAL A 99 -36.81 -0.19 14.72
CA VAL A 99 -36.65 -1.26 15.71
C VAL A 99 -35.16 -1.36 16.06
N ASN A 100 -34.81 -1.09 17.33
CA ASN A 100 -33.45 -1.23 17.84
C ASN A 100 -33.21 -2.67 18.29
N LEU A 101 -32.10 -3.25 17.84
CA LEU A 101 -31.72 -4.63 18.11
C LEU A 101 -30.49 -4.71 19.02
N THR A 102 -30.27 -5.88 19.63
CA THR A 102 -29.02 -6.18 20.35
C THR A 102 -27.92 -6.63 19.40
N SER A 103 -28.24 -7.43 18.39
CA SER A 103 -27.38 -7.84 17.28
C SER A 103 -28.15 -7.88 15.96
N LEU A 104 -27.48 -7.70 14.83
CA LEU A 104 -28.13 -7.72 13.52
C LEU A 104 -28.60 -9.14 13.18
N VAL A 105 -29.91 -9.30 12.91
CA VAL A 105 -30.52 -10.57 12.49
C VAL A 105 -31.49 -10.32 11.33
N GLY A 106 -31.74 -11.36 10.52
CA GLY A 106 -32.70 -11.29 9.43
C GLY A 106 -34.12 -10.97 9.90
N TYR A 107 -34.91 -10.32 9.05
CA TYR A 107 -36.31 -10.02 9.32
C TYR A 107 -37.19 -10.34 8.11
N SER A 108 -38.49 -10.58 8.35
CA SER A 108 -39.51 -10.71 7.32
C SER A 108 -40.74 -9.90 7.69
N THR A 109 -41.45 -9.40 6.68
CA THR A 109 -42.70 -8.66 6.86
C THR A 109 -43.83 -9.35 6.11
N THR A 110 -45.03 -9.38 6.68
CA THR A 110 -46.21 -9.96 6.03
C THR A 110 -47.44 -9.14 6.38
N VAL A 111 -48.17 -8.69 5.37
CA VAL A 111 -49.46 -8.01 5.55
C VAL A 111 -50.57 -9.06 5.60
N SER A 112 -51.37 -9.04 6.67
CA SER A 112 -52.52 -9.93 6.88
C SER A 112 -53.74 -9.14 7.34
N GLY A 113 -54.65 -8.88 6.41
CA GLY A 113 -55.81 -8.01 6.62
C GLY A 113 -55.37 -6.59 6.99
N ASN A 114 -55.82 -6.09 8.14
CA ASN A 114 -55.44 -4.80 8.68
C ASN A 114 -54.17 -4.84 9.57
N ASN A 115 -53.40 -5.92 9.53
CA ASN A 115 -52.20 -6.06 10.35
C ASN A 115 -50.95 -6.20 9.48
N LEU A 116 -49.85 -5.59 9.92
CA LEU A 116 -48.50 -5.87 9.43
C LEU A 116 -47.74 -6.65 10.51
N LEU A 117 -47.31 -7.86 10.16
CA LEU A 117 -46.49 -8.72 11.02
C LEU A 117 -45.03 -8.56 10.63
N LEU A 118 -44.19 -8.16 11.57
CA LEU A 118 -42.74 -8.08 11.44
C LEU A 118 -42.10 -9.17 12.31
N ARG A 119 -41.46 -10.15 11.67
CA ARG A 119 -40.69 -11.19 12.37
C ARG A 119 -39.21 -10.85 12.31
N VAL A 120 -38.55 -10.87 13.45
CA VAL A 120 -37.12 -10.57 13.60
C VAL A 120 -36.44 -11.80 14.20
N GLY A 121 -35.43 -12.35 13.51
CA GLY A 121 -34.69 -13.55 13.93
C GLY A 121 -35.07 -14.86 13.23
N ASP A 122 -35.69 -14.83 12.05
CA ASP A 122 -36.06 -16.05 11.30
C ASP A 122 -34.91 -16.49 10.35
N GLU A 123 -34.29 -17.64 10.62
CA GLU A 123 -33.14 -18.20 9.85
C GLU A 123 -33.52 -18.81 8.49
N SER A 124 -34.76 -18.67 8.02
CA SER A 124 -35.26 -19.39 6.84
C SER A 124 -35.13 -18.68 5.47
N VAL A 125 -34.48 -17.50 5.38
CA VAL A 125 -34.48 -16.69 4.12
C VAL A 125 -33.12 -16.64 3.38
N ALA A 126 -32.07 -17.31 3.85
CA ALA A 126 -30.72 -17.24 3.26
C ALA A 126 -30.47 -18.09 1.98
N LYS A 127 -31.48 -18.43 1.16
CA LYS A 127 -31.32 -19.43 0.08
C LYS A 127 -32.09 -19.20 -1.23
N ALA A 128 -32.08 -17.97 -1.76
CA ALA A 128 -32.75 -17.68 -3.05
C ALA A 128 -31.97 -16.83 -4.07
N GLU A 129 -30.73 -16.38 -3.81
CA GLU A 129 -29.99 -15.51 -4.76
C GLU A 129 -28.70 -16.11 -5.36
N VAL A 130 -28.43 -17.41 -5.16
CA VAL A 130 -27.16 -18.03 -5.60
C VAL A 130 -27.23 -18.81 -6.92
N ASP A 131 -28.40 -18.92 -7.57
CA ASP A 131 -28.59 -19.77 -8.77
C ASP A 131 -28.67 -19.01 -10.12
N ALA A 132 -28.46 -17.69 -10.15
CA ALA A 132 -28.63 -16.90 -11.38
C ALA A 132 -27.34 -16.55 -12.14
N VAL A 133 -26.15 -16.96 -11.66
CA VAL A 133 -24.85 -16.41 -12.15
C VAL A 133 -24.02 -17.36 -13.03
N SER A 134 -24.52 -18.54 -13.43
CA SER A 134 -23.70 -19.53 -14.15
C SER A 134 -24.20 -19.93 -15.55
N ALA A 135 -24.96 -19.08 -16.23
CA ALA A 135 -25.37 -19.33 -17.62
C ALA A 135 -25.28 -18.04 -18.46
N GLY A 136 -24.07 -17.64 -18.86
CA GLY A 136 -23.90 -16.46 -19.70
C GLY A 136 -22.48 -16.07 -20.07
N MET A 137 -21.59 -17.03 -20.34
CA MET A 137 -20.30 -16.75 -20.99
C MET A 137 -20.20 -17.56 -22.28
N ALA A 138 -20.64 -16.97 -23.39
CA ALA A 138 -20.14 -17.26 -24.73
C ALA A 138 -20.56 -16.17 -25.73
N MET A 139 -19.58 -15.72 -26.51
CA MET A 139 -19.64 -14.99 -27.79
C MET A 139 -19.80 -13.45 -27.81
N GLU A 140 -18.66 -12.86 -28.18
CA GLU A 140 -18.43 -11.95 -29.31
C GLU A 140 -18.81 -10.46 -29.26
N SER A 141 -17.73 -9.71 -29.42
CA SER A 141 -17.58 -8.33 -29.83
C SER A 141 -18.35 -7.97 -31.11
N LYS A 142 -19.19 -6.93 -31.05
CA LYS A 142 -19.12 -5.78 -31.98
C LYS A 142 -20.02 -4.64 -31.52
N SER A 143 -19.39 -3.47 -31.45
CA SER A 143 -19.97 -2.13 -31.39
C SER A 143 -21.35 -2.01 -32.04
N LYS A 144 -22.31 -1.52 -31.25
CA LYS A 144 -23.36 -0.61 -31.70
C LYS A 144 -23.83 0.24 -30.51
N SER A 145 -23.76 1.55 -30.73
CA SER A 145 -24.26 2.60 -29.88
C SER A 145 -25.67 2.30 -29.35
N SER A 146 -25.84 2.42 -28.04
CA SER A 146 -27.16 2.60 -27.44
C SER A 146 -27.13 3.81 -26.52
N LYS A 147 -28.15 4.65 -26.70
CA LYS A 147 -28.39 5.90 -25.99
C LYS A 147 -28.28 5.70 -24.48
N ALA A 148 -27.61 6.65 -23.84
CA ALA A 148 -27.60 6.85 -22.40
C ALA A 148 -29.01 6.76 -21.83
N VAL A 149 -29.24 5.72 -21.02
CA VAL A 149 -30.21 5.80 -19.93
C VAL A 149 -29.65 6.86 -18.98
N ALA A 150 -30.44 7.88 -18.67
CA ALA A 150 -30.05 8.95 -17.76
C ALA A 150 -29.90 8.40 -16.34
N GLY A 151 -28.74 7.79 -16.07
CA GLY A 151 -28.32 7.35 -14.75
C GLY A 151 -27.86 8.54 -13.92
N LYS A 152 -28.24 8.56 -12.65
CA LYS A 152 -27.72 9.51 -11.67
C LYS A 152 -26.20 9.28 -11.56
N GLY A 153 -25.40 10.24 -11.97
CA GLY A 153 -23.94 10.21 -11.87
C GLY A 153 -23.33 11.55 -11.46
N VAL A 154 -22.05 11.50 -11.06
CA VAL A 154 -21.20 12.67 -10.81
C VAL A 154 -20.74 13.23 -12.17
N LYS A 155 -20.98 14.51 -12.42
CA LYS A 155 -20.57 15.19 -13.66
C LYS A 155 -19.15 15.73 -13.57
N GLU A 156 -18.79 16.30 -12.43
CA GLU A 156 -17.52 17.01 -12.25
C GLU A 156 -17.12 17.03 -10.77
N ILE A 157 -15.81 16.98 -10.51
CA ILE A 157 -15.21 17.20 -9.19
C ILE A 157 -14.14 18.27 -9.40
N ASP A 158 -14.34 19.43 -8.79
CA ASP A 158 -13.45 20.59 -8.87
C ASP A 158 -12.95 20.97 -7.46
N PHE A 159 -11.80 21.64 -7.41
CA PHE A 159 -11.20 22.11 -6.17
C PHE A 159 -10.82 23.58 -6.27
N ARG A 160 -11.23 24.39 -5.29
CA ARG A 160 -10.94 25.82 -5.25
C ARG A 160 -10.51 26.26 -3.87
N ARG A 161 -9.61 27.24 -3.82
CA ARG A 161 -9.29 27.97 -2.59
C ARG A 161 -10.29 29.11 -2.40
N GLY A 162 -10.95 29.16 -1.24
CA GLY A 162 -11.83 30.25 -0.83
C GLY A 162 -11.09 31.45 -0.26
N ASP A 163 -11.79 32.58 -0.11
CA ASP A 163 -11.21 33.87 0.27
C ASP A 163 -10.62 33.89 1.69
N GLN A 164 -11.05 32.99 2.59
CA GLN A 164 -10.51 32.87 3.95
C GLN A 164 -9.49 31.73 4.09
N GLY A 165 -8.99 31.18 2.98
CA GLY A 165 -8.01 30.09 2.98
C GLY A 165 -8.61 28.70 3.18
N GLU A 166 -9.94 28.56 3.14
CA GLU A 166 -10.61 27.28 3.10
C GLU A 166 -10.39 26.54 1.77
N GLY A 167 -10.30 25.21 1.83
CA GLY A 167 -10.33 24.34 0.64
C GLY A 167 -11.77 23.91 0.35
N GLN A 168 -12.29 24.26 -0.83
CA GLN A 168 -13.63 23.90 -1.25
C GLN A 168 -13.56 22.80 -2.30
N VAL A 169 -14.10 21.62 -1.96
CA VAL A 169 -14.31 20.52 -2.89
C VAL A 169 -15.74 20.63 -3.43
N VAL A 170 -15.86 20.86 -4.73
CA VAL A 170 -17.14 21.13 -5.40
C VAL A 170 -17.49 19.95 -6.29
N ILE A 171 -18.53 19.20 -5.92
CA ILE A 171 -19.00 18.03 -6.66
C ILE A 171 -20.28 18.39 -7.39
N THR A 172 -20.27 18.35 -8.72
CA THR A 172 -21.45 18.58 -9.55
C THR A 172 -22.14 17.26 -9.84
N LEU A 173 -23.39 17.14 -9.44
CA LEU A 173 -24.25 15.97 -9.60
C LEU A 173 -25.17 16.14 -10.81
N SER A 174 -25.68 15.03 -11.32
CA SER A 174 -26.71 15.05 -12.37
C SER A 174 -28.12 15.26 -11.84
N ASP A 175 -28.37 14.97 -10.55
CA ASP A 175 -29.65 15.12 -9.87
C ASP A 175 -29.45 15.78 -8.49
N ALA A 176 -30.26 16.81 -8.21
CA ALA A 176 -30.26 17.56 -6.97
C ALA A 176 -30.80 16.77 -5.77
N ASN A 177 -31.53 15.67 -5.99
CA ASN A 177 -32.08 14.83 -4.91
C ASN A 177 -31.28 13.54 -4.69
N SER A 178 -29.97 13.58 -4.91
CA SER A 178 -29.07 12.44 -4.68
C SER A 178 -28.77 12.29 -3.19
N PRO A 179 -29.04 11.15 -2.54
CA PRO A 179 -28.72 10.95 -1.13
C PRO A 179 -27.20 10.93 -0.92
N VAL A 180 -26.72 11.69 0.07
CA VAL A 180 -25.30 11.74 0.45
C VAL A 180 -25.17 11.36 1.91
N ASP A 181 -24.35 10.37 2.20
CA ASP A 181 -23.89 10.06 3.55
C ASP A 181 -22.52 10.71 3.76
N LEU A 182 -22.36 11.42 4.86
CA LEU A 182 -21.14 12.16 5.16
C LEU A 182 -20.60 11.66 6.50
N SER A 183 -19.43 11.03 6.44
CA SER A 183 -18.74 10.50 7.62
C SER A 183 -17.33 11.06 7.73
N GLU A 184 -16.83 11.08 8.97
CA GLU A 184 -15.44 11.40 9.25
C GLU A 184 -14.78 10.19 9.91
N GLU A 185 -13.89 9.53 9.17
CA GLU A 185 -13.24 8.29 9.61
C GLU A 185 -11.73 8.40 9.39
N GLY A 186 -10.94 8.13 10.44
CA GLY A 186 -9.48 8.15 10.36
C GLY A 186 -8.89 9.51 9.95
N GLY A 187 -9.56 10.62 10.26
CA GLY A 187 -9.14 11.98 9.87
C GLY A 187 -9.40 12.32 8.40
N LYS A 188 -10.23 11.54 7.71
CA LYS A 188 -10.70 11.81 6.34
C LYS A 188 -12.20 12.11 6.36
N ILE A 189 -12.62 13.05 5.51
CA ILE A 189 -14.03 13.38 5.30
C ILE A 189 -14.49 12.58 4.08
N THR A 190 -15.39 11.62 4.29
CA THR A 190 -15.90 10.73 3.24
C THR A 190 -17.35 11.09 2.93
N ALA A 191 -17.61 11.48 1.68
CA ALA A 191 -18.95 11.67 1.15
C ALA A 191 -19.31 10.49 0.22
N GLU A 192 -20.29 9.69 0.62
CA GLU A 192 -20.80 8.56 -0.14
C GLU A 192 -22.16 8.88 -0.74
N PHE A 193 -22.23 8.92 -2.07
CA PHE A 193 -23.43 9.25 -2.83
C PHE A 193 -24.15 7.96 -3.23
N VAL A 194 -25.26 7.68 -2.56
CA VAL A 194 -25.98 6.40 -2.69
C VAL A 194 -26.73 6.34 -4.02
N GLY A 195 -26.45 5.31 -4.82
CA GLY A 195 -27.07 5.14 -6.15
C GLY A 195 -26.62 6.17 -7.19
N VAL A 196 -25.50 6.87 -6.95
CA VAL A 196 -24.87 7.78 -7.91
C VAL A 196 -23.63 7.12 -8.48
N GLN A 197 -23.55 7.01 -9.79
CA GLN A 197 -22.43 6.37 -10.46
C GLN A 197 -21.28 7.37 -10.72
N LEU A 198 -20.04 6.96 -10.42
CA LEU A 198 -18.84 7.72 -10.77
C LEU A 198 -18.35 7.31 -12.16
N PRO A 199 -18.32 8.21 -13.16
CA PRO A 199 -17.72 7.91 -14.46
C PRO A 199 -16.24 7.55 -14.32
N GLU A 200 -15.76 6.61 -15.15
CA GLU A 200 -14.36 6.15 -15.11
C GLU A 200 -13.34 7.30 -15.25
N ALA A 201 -13.67 8.34 -16.03
CA ALA A 201 -12.83 9.52 -16.20
C ALA A 201 -12.62 10.34 -14.90
N LEU A 202 -13.52 10.20 -13.92
CA LEU A 202 -13.44 10.86 -12.63
C LEU A 202 -12.91 9.94 -11.51
N HIS A 203 -12.57 8.69 -11.84
CA HIS A 203 -11.96 7.74 -10.90
C HIS A 203 -10.46 8.03 -10.75
N ARG A 204 -10.14 9.13 -10.05
CA ARG A 204 -8.78 9.65 -9.93
C ARG A 204 -8.54 10.25 -8.55
N ARG A 205 -7.27 10.25 -8.17
CA ARG A 205 -6.77 10.96 -7.00
C ARG A 205 -6.21 12.32 -7.43
N LEU A 206 -6.64 13.39 -6.77
CA LEU A 206 -6.18 14.76 -6.99
C LEU A 206 -5.31 15.19 -5.80
N ASP A 207 -4.08 15.62 -6.08
CA ASP A 207 -3.23 16.30 -5.10
C ASP A 207 -3.47 17.81 -5.20
N VAL A 208 -3.86 18.41 -4.08
CA VAL A 208 -4.20 19.84 -3.99
C VAL A 208 -3.37 20.57 -2.94
N ALA A 209 -2.26 19.98 -2.49
CA ALA A 209 -1.39 20.56 -1.46
C ALA A 209 -0.83 21.95 -1.85
N ASP A 210 -0.58 22.18 -3.14
CA ASP A 210 0.00 23.44 -3.65
C ASP A 210 -0.92 24.66 -3.51
N PHE A 211 -2.21 24.45 -3.24
CA PHE A 211 -3.19 25.52 -3.12
C PHE A 211 -3.19 26.23 -1.76
N ALA A 212 -2.28 25.88 -0.85
CA ALA A 212 -2.15 26.49 0.49
C ALA A 212 -3.49 26.52 1.26
N THR A 213 -4.19 25.38 1.24
CA THR A 213 -5.43 25.12 1.98
C THR A 213 -5.21 23.95 2.94
N PRO A 214 -6.11 23.69 3.91
CA PRO A 214 -5.98 22.53 4.80
C PRO A 214 -6.25 21.18 4.10
N VAL A 215 -6.54 21.12 2.79
CA VAL A 215 -6.81 19.88 2.06
C VAL A 215 -5.56 19.45 1.30
N LYS A 216 -5.14 18.19 1.47
CA LYS A 216 -3.97 17.62 0.78
C LYS A 216 -4.37 16.76 -0.41
N LEU A 217 -5.32 15.85 -0.22
CA LEU A 217 -5.71 14.87 -1.24
C LEU A 217 -7.23 14.77 -1.35
N ILE A 218 -7.73 14.57 -2.57
CA ILE A 218 -9.11 14.23 -2.87
C ILE A 218 -9.10 12.94 -3.67
N ASP A 219 -9.75 11.90 -3.17
CA ASP A 219 -9.83 10.59 -3.81
C ASP A 219 -11.27 10.29 -4.20
N ALA A 220 -11.52 10.09 -5.50
CA ALA A 220 -12.83 9.77 -6.02
C ALA A 220 -12.82 8.32 -6.54
N SER A 221 -13.60 7.47 -5.90
CA SER A 221 -13.68 6.03 -6.20
C SER A 221 -15.14 5.56 -6.22
N SER A 222 -15.37 4.37 -6.76
CA SER A 222 -16.67 3.70 -6.70
C SER A 222 -16.61 2.54 -5.71
N ALA A 223 -17.55 2.51 -4.76
CA ALA A 223 -17.68 1.44 -3.77
C ALA A 223 -19.10 0.88 -3.82
N SER A 224 -19.25 -0.42 -4.09
CA SER A 224 -20.57 -1.10 -4.13
C SER A 224 -21.63 -0.42 -5.02
N GLY A 225 -21.21 0.27 -6.09
CA GLY A 225 -22.10 1.00 -7.01
C GLY A 225 -22.37 2.47 -6.63
N ASN A 226 -21.90 2.93 -5.46
CA ASN A 226 -21.97 4.32 -5.01
C ASN A 226 -20.70 5.10 -5.38
N ALA A 227 -20.82 6.40 -5.62
CA ALA A 227 -19.68 7.30 -5.77
C ALA A 227 -19.19 7.71 -4.37
N ARG A 228 -17.92 7.44 -4.07
CA ARG A 228 -17.28 7.78 -2.81
C ARG A 228 -16.18 8.81 -3.05
N ILE A 229 -16.32 9.99 -2.45
CA ILE A 229 -15.34 11.06 -2.49
C ILE A 229 -14.75 11.22 -1.10
N SER A 230 -13.46 10.93 -0.96
CA SER A 230 -12.71 11.03 0.29
C SER A 230 -11.77 12.23 0.23
N VAL A 231 -11.92 13.17 1.14
CA VAL A 231 -11.09 14.35 1.30
C VAL A 231 -10.13 14.12 2.49
N THR A 232 -8.82 14.25 2.25
CA THR A 232 -7.78 14.11 3.28
C THR A 232 -7.24 15.49 3.69
N PRO A 233 -7.71 16.04 4.82
CA PRO A 233 -7.20 17.27 5.37
C PRO A 233 -5.91 17.12 6.18
N THR A 234 -5.27 18.23 6.51
CA THR A 234 -4.06 18.34 7.34
C THR A 234 -4.24 19.36 8.46
N GLY A 235 -3.78 19.02 9.66
CA GLY A 235 -3.89 19.87 10.85
C GLY A 235 -5.26 19.80 11.50
N ASP A 236 -5.55 20.73 12.40
CA ASP A 236 -6.89 20.90 12.98
C ASP A 236 -7.78 21.69 12.00
N TYR A 237 -8.96 21.18 11.70
CA TYR A 237 -9.89 21.79 10.76
C TYR A 237 -11.34 21.76 11.26
N GLU A 238 -12.16 22.61 10.65
CA GLU A 238 -13.61 22.58 10.72
C GLU A 238 -14.13 22.45 9.29
N TYR A 239 -15.04 21.52 9.05
CA TYR A 239 -15.65 21.36 7.73
C TYR A 239 -17.16 21.63 7.78
N MET A 240 -17.68 22.14 6.66
CA MET A 240 -19.10 22.29 6.42
C MET A 240 -19.41 21.66 5.07
N ALA A 241 -20.45 20.84 5.01
CA ALA A 241 -20.98 20.31 3.76
C ALA A 241 -22.39 20.83 3.55
N TYR A 242 -22.69 21.29 2.35
CA TYR A 242 -24.02 21.73 1.96
C TYR A 242 -24.24 21.46 0.48
N GLN A 243 -25.49 21.24 0.11
CA GLN A 243 -25.89 21.06 -1.27
C GLN A 243 -26.76 22.23 -1.72
N THR A 244 -26.41 22.83 -2.84
CA THR A 244 -27.20 23.86 -3.51
C THR A 244 -27.47 23.38 -4.93
N ASP A 245 -28.75 23.15 -5.24
CA ASP A 245 -29.19 22.55 -6.50
C ASP A 245 -28.43 21.24 -6.82
N GLN A 246 -27.70 21.22 -7.93
CA GLN A 246 -26.92 20.08 -8.40
C GLN A 246 -25.48 20.08 -7.85
N THR A 247 -25.11 21.01 -6.98
CA THR A 247 -23.72 21.15 -6.51
C THR A 247 -23.63 20.83 -5.02
N PHE A 248 -22.82 19.84 -4.68
CA PHE A 248 -22.47 19.49 -3.31
C PHE A 248 -21.09 20.02 -2.98
N THR A 249 -20.99 20.89 -1.98
CA THR A 249 -19.73 21.55 -1.60
C THR A 249 -19.30 21.09 -0.22
N ILE A 250 -18.06 20.61 -0.12
CA ILE A 250 -17.37 20.35 1.16
C ILE A 250 -16.34 21.47 1.34
N SER A 251 -16.57 22.33 2.32
CA SER A 251 -15.70 23.45 2.66
C SER A 251 -14.90 23.12 3.91
N VAL A 252 -13.57 23.02 3.80
CA VAL A 252 -12.67 22.69 4.91
C VAL A 252 -11.86 23.93 5.28
N LYS A 253 -12.02 24.43 6.50
CA LYS A 253 -11.36 25.63 7.03
C LYS A 253 -10.39 25.25 8.15
N PRO A 254 -9.16 25.79 8.20
CA PRO A 254 -8.25 25.53 9.31
C PRO A 254 -8.75 26.25 10.58
N ILE A 255 -8.67 25.59 11.73
CA ILE A 255 -8.95 26.21 13.03
C ILE A 255 -7.66 26.50 13.78
N SER A 256 -7.57 27.67 14.41
CA SER A 256 -6.39 28.03 15.21
C SER A 256 -6.39 27.27 16.55
N ALA A 257 -5.20 26.93 17.07
CA ALA A 257 -5.05 26.26 18.36
C ALA A 257 -5.74 27.05 19.52
N VAL A 258 -5.77 28.38 19.42
CA VAL A 258 -6.44 29.27 20.39
C VAL A 258 -7.96 29.13 20.34
N GLU A 259 -8.56 28.96 19.16
CA GLU A 259 -10.01 28.74 19.02
C GLU A 259 -10.42 27.31 19.39
N LEU A 260 -9.56 26.33 19.17
CA LEU A 260 -9.77 24.94 19.54
C LEU A 260 -9.69 24.75 21.07
N GLU A 261 -8.78 25.46 21.76
CA GLU A 261 -8.79 25.54 23.22
C GLU A 261 -10.03 26.21 23.78
N ARG A 262 -10.53 27.28 23.14
CA ARG A 262 -11.77 27.95 23.54
C ARG A 262 -12.98 27.01 23.38
N LYS A 263 -13.09 26.31 22.24
CA LYS A 263 -14.16 25.32 21.99
C LYS A 263 -14.06 24.08 22.90
N ARG A 264 -12.85 23.62 23.25
CA ARG A 264 -12.65 22.51 24.23
C ARG A 264 -13.01 22.93 25.65
N LYS A 265 -12.75 24.19 26.03
CA LYS A 265 -13.16 24.75 27.33
C LYS A 265 -14.68 24.91 27.45
N ASP A 266 -15.38 25.14 26.34
CA ASP A 266 -16.83 25.42 26.33
C ASP A 266 -17.74 24.17 26.27
N LYS A 267 -17.28 23.00 25.81
CA LYS A 267 -18.16 21.82 25.57
C LYS A 267 -18.40 20.88 26.77
N PHE A 268 -17.59 20.92 27.83
CA PHE A 268 -17.70 19.95 28.93
C PHE A 268 -17.29 20.52 30.29
N GLN A 269 -18.14 21.29 30.96
CA GLN A 269 -17.86 21.59 32.38
C GLN A 269 -18.96 21.17 33.35
N TYR A 270 -20.23 21.10 32.94
CA TYR A 270 -21.31 20.91 33.91
C TYR A 270 -22.45 20.03 33.36
N THR A 271 -22.69 18.90 34.01
CA THR A 271 -23.64 17.83 33.64
C THR A 271 -24.67 17.55 34.74
N GLY A 272 -24.57 18.24 35.87
CA GLY A 272 -25.43 18.03 37.03
C GLY A 272 -26.89 18.40 36.79
N GLU A 273 -27.79 17.73 37.51
CA GLU A 273 -29.20 18.11 37.58
C GLU A 273 -29.37 19.60 37.94
N LYS A 274 -30.35 20.24 37.31
CA LYS A 274 -30.53 21.69 37.41
C LYS A 274 -31.23 22.03 38.72
N LEU A 275 -30.65 22.97 39.46
CA LEU A 275 -31.21 23.48 40.70
C LEU A 275 -31.51 24.97 40.58
N SER A 276 -32.49 25.43 41.36
CA SER A 276 -32.78 26.86 41.54
C SER A 276 -32.77 27.17 43.05
N LEU A 277 -31.87 28.04 43.49
CA LEU A 277 -31.71 28.43 44.89
C LEU A 277 -31.64 29.94 45.00
N ASN A 278 -32.23 30.50 46.03
CA ASN A 278 -32.16 31.93 46.32
C ASN A 278 -31.89 32.12 47.80
N PHE A 279 -30.65 32.48 48.13
CA PHE A 279 -30.23 32.73 49.50
C PHE A 279 -29.60 34.10 49.63
N GLN A 280 -30.00 34.79 50.68
CA GLN A 280 -29.39 36.03 51.11
C GLN A 280 -28.67 35.75 52.41
N ASP A 281 -27.36 36.01 52.42
CA ASP A 281 -26.52 35.95 53.61
C ASP A 281 -26.57 34.58 54.34
N ILE A 282 -26.33 33.48 53.63
CA ILE A 282 -26.30 32.12 54.19
C ILE A 282 -24.85 31.66 54.43
N GLU A 283 -24.63 30.83 55.45
CA GLU A 283 -23.31 30.23 55.69
C GLU A 283 -22.93 29.25 54.57
N VAL A 284 -21.67 29.32 54.12
CA VAL A 284 -21.18 28.51 53.00
C VAL A 284 -21.32 27.01 53.29
N ARG A 285 -21.12 26.57 54.54
CA ARG A 285 -21.31 25.18 54.96
C ARG A 285 -22.74 24.69 54.74
N SER A 286 -23.73 25.51 55.09
CA SER A 286 -25.15 25.18 54.93
C SER A 286 -25.56 25.07 53.46
N VAL A 287 -24.98 25.90 52.60
CA VAL A 287 -25.21 25.80 51.15
C VAL A 287 -24.57 24.55 50.57
N LEU A 288 -23.32 24.24 50.95
CA LEU A 288 -22.63 23.03 50.51
C LEU A 288 -23.38 21.77 50.96
N GLN A 289 -23.90 21.77 52.19
CA GLN A 289 -24.72 20.67 52.71
C GLN A 289 -26.01 20.51 51.91
N LEU A 290 -26.70 21.59 51.56
CA LEU A 290 -27.92 21.50 50.75
C LEU A 290 -27.66 20.95 49.34
N ILE A 291 -26.51 21.29 48.74
CA ILE A 291 -26.09 20.72 47.45
C ILE A 291 -25.74 19.23 47.61
N ALA A 292 -25.10 18.85 48.72
CA ALA A 292 -24.78 17.46 49.03
C ALA A 292 -26.06 16.62 49.24
N ASP A 293 -27.02 17.16 49.99
CA ASP A 293 -28.34 16.53 50.24
C ASP A 293 -29.14 16.36 48.94
N PHE A 294 -29.08 17.36 48.03
CA PHE A 294 -29.72 17.28 46.72
C PHE A 294 -29.07 16.25 45.78
N THR A 295 -27.76 16.00 45.94
CA THR A 295 -26.98 15.10 45.06
C THR A 295 -26.73 13.72 45.66
N GLU A 296 -27.30 13.44 46.84
CA GLU A 296 -27.08 12.22 47.63
C GLU A 296 -25.60 11.93 47.95
N LEU A 297 -24.74 12.95 47.91
CA LEU A 297 -23.31 12.83 48.23
C LEU A 297 -23.07 13.12 49.72
N ASN A 298 -22.18 12.35 50.35
CA ASN A 298 -21.77 12.65 51.72
C ASN A 298 -20.75 13.80 51.73
N LEU A 299 -21.02 14.87 52.45
CA LEU A 299 -20.11 16.03 52.56
C LEU A 299 -19.31 16.01 53.86
N VAL A 300 -18.00 16.16 53.75
CA VAL A 300 -17.09 16.44 54.86
C VAL A 300 -16.49 17.83 54.64
N ALA A 301 -16.95 18.83 55.39
CA ALA A 301 -16.42 20.18 55.34
C ALA A 301 -15.42 20.42 56.48
N SER A 302 -14.23 20.94 56.16
CA SER A 302 -13.24 21.30 57.19
C SER A 302 -13.74 22.43 58.11
N ASP A 303 -13.29 22.46 59.35
CA ASP A 303 -13.64 23.50 60.33
C ASP A 303 -13.15 24.90 59.97
N THR A 304 -12.22 24.95 59.02
CA THR A 304 -11.66 26.17 58.42
C THR A 304 -12.55 26.78 57.34
N VAL A 305 -13.59 26.08 56.87
CA VAL A 305 -14.57 26.61 55.91
C VAL A 305 -15.48 27.64 56.59
N ARG A 306 -15.14 28.93 56.46
CA ARG A 306 -15.85 30.07 57.05
C ARG A 306 -16.29 31.07 56.00
N GLY A 307 -17.38 31.78 56.27
CA GLY A 307 -17.87 32.87 55.44
C GLY A 307 -19.35 32.73 55.09
N ARG A 308 -19.93 33.86 54.69
CA ARG A 308 -21.33 33.94 54.25
C ARG A 308 -21.37 34.29 52.77
N ILE A 309 -22.35 33.75 52.06
CA ILE A 309 -22.53 33.96 50.63
C ILE A 309 -23.99 34.32 50.36
N THR A 310 -24.18 35.27 49.45
CA THR A 310 -25.50 35.60 48.88
C THR A 310 -25.48 35.09 47.46
N LEU A 311 -26.42 34.20 47.12
CA LEU A 311 -26.46 33.56 45.80
C LEU A 311 -27.90 33.47 45.30
N ARG A 312 -28.10 33.76 44.02
CA ARG A 312 -29.36 33.52 43.33
C ARG A 312 -29.06 32.73 42.06
N LEU A 313 -29.43 31.46 42.06
CA LEU A 313 -29.29 30.54 40.95
C LEU A 313 -30.68 30.20 40.41
N GLN A 314 -30.82 30.23 39.09
CA GLN A 314 -32.04 29.86 38.40
C GLN A 314 -31.69 28.87 37.28
N ASN A 315 -32.19 27.65 37.37
CA ASN A 315 -31.99 26.60 36.37
C ASN A 315 -30.50 26.32 36.06
N VAL A 316 -29.66 26.30 37.10
CA VAL A 316 -28.21 26.10 36.96
C VAL A 316 -27.85 24.66 37.39
N PRO A 317 -27.08 23.90 36.60
CA PRO A 317 -26.54 22.60 37.02
C PRO A 317 -25.86 22.66 38.39
N TRP A 318 -26.09 21.67 39.26
CA TRP A 318 -25.58 21.69 40.63
C TRP A 318 -24.05 21.70 40.72
N ASP A 319 -23.36 21.09 39.76
CA ASP A 319 -21.90 21.04 39.68
C ASP A 319 -21.32 22.40 39.28
N GLN A 320 -22.03 23.16 38.44
CA GLN A 320 -21.74 24.55 38.13
C GLN A 320 -21.96 25.47 39.35
N ALA A 321 -23.07 25.25 40.06
CA ALA A 321 -23.37 25.97 41.29
C ALA A 321 -22.31 25.74 42.36
N LEU A 322 -21.92 24.47 42.55
CA LEU A 322 -20.87 24.06 43.49
C LEU A 322 -19.52 24.69 43.13
N ASP A 323 -19.09 24.60 41.86
CA ASP A 323 -17.83 25.20 41.42
C ASP A 323 -17.80 26.72 41.62
N LEU A 324 -18.91 27.41 41.33
CA LEU A 324 -19.03 28.86 41.57
C LEU A 324 -18.88 29.21 43.05
N ILE A 325 -19.49 28.44 43.94
CA ILE A 325 -19.39 28.64 45.40
C ILE A 325 -17.95 28.40 45.87
N LEU A 326 -17.32 27.32 45.41
CA LEU A 326 -15.94 26.97 45.76
C LEU A 326 -14.96 28.05 45.30
N LYS A 327 -15.04 28.48 44.03
CA LYS A 327 -14.18 29.55 43.47
C LYS A 327 -14.36 30.89 44.16
N THR A 328 -15.61 31.29 44.44
CA THR A 328 -15.90 32.59 45.08
C THR A 328 -15.33 32.69 46.50
N LYS A 329 -15.15 31.55 47.18
CA LYS A 329 -14.67 31.48 48.56
C LYS A 329 -13.27 30.88 48.71
N GLY A 330 -12.57 30.61 47.61
CA GLY A 330 -11.22 30.04 47.63
C GLY A 330 -11.15 28.62 48.22
N LEU A 331 -12.24 27.86 48.07
CA LEU A 331 -12.34 26.48 48.51
C LEU A 331 -12.07 25.53 47.34
N ASP A 332 -11.64 24.31 47.65
CA ASP A 332 -11.47 23.23 46.69
C ASP A 332 -12.17 21.96 47.19
N LYS A 333 -12.42 21.00 46.29
CA LYS A 333 -13.08 19.73 46.59
C LYS A 333 -12.24 18.53 46.16
N ARG A 334 -12.33 17.43 46.93
CA ARG A 334 -11.85 16.10 46.52
C ARG A 334 -12.96 15.09 46.69
N LYS A 335 -13.22 14.33 45.63
CA LYS A 335 -14.22 13.25 45.64
C LYS A 335 -13.49 11.94 45.80
N VAL A 336 -13.78 11.22 46.88
CA VAL A 336 -13.31 9.85 47.12
C VAL A 336 -14.55 8.97 47.21
N GLY A 337 -14.88 8.31 46.09
CA GLY A 337 -16.10 7.52 45.98
C GLY A 337 -17.37 8.35 46.19
N ASN A 338 -18.14 8.02 47.24
CA ASN A 338 -19.39 8.70 47.62
C ASN A 338 -19.21 9.84 48.65
N VAL A 339 -17.97 10.18 48.98
CA VAL A 339 -17.64 11.25 49.95
C VAL A 339 -16.96 12.40 49.23
N MET A 340 -17.44 13.62 49.48
CA MET A 340 -16.85 14.87 49.02
C MET A 340 -16.23 15.61 50.19
N LEU A 341 -14.91 15.75 50.15
CA LEU A 341 -14.16 16.60 51.08
C LEU A 341 -14.11 18.02 50.51
N VAL A 342 -14.51 19.01 51.31
CA VAL A 342 -14.38 20.44 50.97
C VAL A 342 -13.57 21.16 52.03
N ALA A 343 -12.50 21.83 51.62
CA ALA A 343 -11.63 22.62 52.47
C ALA A 343 -11.05 23.81 51.68
N PRO A 344 -10.39 24.79 52.34
CA PRO A 344 -9.64 25.83 51.64
C PRO A 344 -8.60 25.24 50.68
N ALA A 345 -8.45 25.84 49.50
CA ALA A 345 -7.56 25.31 48.45
C ALA A 345 -6.10 25.13 48.95
N ASP A 346 -5.62 26.04 49.80
CA ASP A 346 -4.27 25.98 50.37
C ASP A 346 -4.05 24.77 51.29
N GLU A 347 -5.08 24.36 52.05
CA GLU A 347 -5.03 23.21 52.95
C GLU A 347 -4.96 21.89 52.17
N ILE A 348 -5.76 21.79 51.10
CA ILE A 348 -5.75 20.64 50.19
C ILE A 348 -4.40 20.55 49.47
N ALA A 349 -3.91 21.66 48.90
CA ALA A 349 -2.61 21.69 48.23
C ALA A 349 -1.45 21.32 49.16
N ALA A 350 -1.48 21.77 50.42
CA ALA A 350 -0.48 21.41 51.42
C ALA A 350 -0.52 19.92 51.78
N ARG A 351 -1.71 19.33 51.98
CA ARG A 351 -1.86 17.90 52.25
C ARG A 351 -1.40 17.06 51.07
N GLU A 352 -1.79 17.40 49.84
CA GLU A 352 -1.36 16.68 48.63
C GLU A 352 0.14 16.75 48.42
N LYS A 353 0.75 17.93 48.66
CA LYS A 353 2.21 18.07 48.60
C LYS A 353 2.89 17.16 49.61
N LEU A 354 2.40 17.13 50.86
CA LEU A 354 2.93 16.23 51.90
C LEU A 354 2.72 14.76 51.57
N GLU A 355 1.57 14.38 50.99
CA GLU A 355 1.29 13.01 50.56
C GLU A 355 2.21 12.59 49.41
N LEU A 356 2.42 13.45 48.40
CA LEU A 356 3.34 13.20 47.29
C LEU A 356 4.80 13.16 47.75
N GLU A 357 5.21 14.04 48.67
CA GLU A 357 6.54 14.02 49.28
C GLU A 357 6.72 12.74 50.13
N SER A 358 5.71 12.34 50.89
CA SER A 358 5.72 11.08 51.65
C SER A 358 5.82 9.87 50.72
N GLN A 359 5.04 9.83 49.64
CA GLN A 359 5.11 8.76 48.66
C GLN A 359 6.48 8.72 47.95
N ARG A 360 7.07 9.88 47.63
CA ARG A 360 8.44 9.95 47.09
C ARG A 360 9.46 9.43 48.09
N GLN A 361 9.37 9.86 49.36
CA GLN A 361 10.25 9.36 50.42
C GLN A 361 10.11 7.85 50.63
N VAL A 362 8.89 7.31 50.58
CA VAL A 362 8.67 5.86 50.67
C VAL A 362 9.31 5.13 49.48
N LYS A 363 9.20 5.66 48.26
CA LYS A 363 9.86 5.10 47.07
C LYS A 363 11.39 5.18 47.14
N GLU A 364 11.94 6.29 47.63
CA GLU A 364 13.39 6.48 47.80
C GLU A 364 13.98 5.63 48.91
N LEU A 365 13.23 5.41 50.00
CA LEU A 365 13.63 4.61 51.16
C LEU A 365 13.34 3.11 51.00
N ALA A 366 12.72 2.70 49.90
CA ALA A 366 12.48 1.29 49.61
C ALA A 366 13.81 0.50 49.58
N PRO A 367 13.85 -0.73 50.12
CA PRO A 367 15.07 -1.53 50.14
C PRO A 367 15.42 -1.98 48.71
N LEU A 368 16.72 -1.86 48.37
CA LEU A 368 17.26 -2.41 47.12
C LEU A 368 17.40 -3.93 47.24
N ARG A 369 17.08 -4.64 46.18
CA ARG A 369 17.28 -6.08 46.03
C ARG A 369 18.14 -6.32 44.79
N THR A 370 18.91 -7.40 44.83
CA THR A 370 19.71 -7.84 43.68
C THR A 370 19.10 -9.12 43.15
N GLU A 371 18.80 -9.16 41.85
CA GLU A 371 18.33 -10.36 41.16
C GLU A 371 19.15 -10.63 39.90
N TYR A 372 19.23 -11.92 39.57
CA TYR A 372 19.87 -12.42 38.36
C TYR A 372 18.78 -12.76 37.35
N LEU A 373 18.78 -12.08 36.20
CA LEU A 373 17.87 -12.33 35.10
C LEU A 373 18.64 -12.96 33.95
N THR A 374 18.25 -14.15 33.52
CA THR A 374 18.85 -14.86 32.39
C THR A 374 18.21 -14.42 31.08
N VAL A 375 19.01 -14.10 30.07
CA VAL A 375 18.53 -13.78 28.72
C VAL A 375 18.84 -14.95 27.78
N ASN A 376 17.86 -15.42 27.00
CA ASN A 376 17.99 -16.66 26.22
C ASN A 376 18.26 -16.43 24.74
N TYR A 377 17.57 -15.48 24.11
CA TYR A 377 17.62 -15.23 22.67
C TYR A 377 18.32 -13.90 22.34
N ALA A 378 18.10 -12.86 23.15
CA ALA A 378 18.76 -11.58 23.00
C ALA A 378 20.15 -11.55 23.68
N LYS A 379 21.00 -10.58 23.29
CA LYS A 379 22.25 -10.32 24.01
C LYS A 379 21.97 -9.49 25.25
N ALA A 380 22.47 -9.94 26.40
CA ALA A 380 22.30 -9.23 27.67
C ALA A 380 22.89 -7.80 27.63
N SER A 381 23.95 -7.55 26.85
CA SER A 381 24.50 -6.20 26.66
C SER A 381 23.49 -5.23 26.05
N GLU A 382 22.81 -5.64 24.98
CA GLU A 382 21.82 -4.82 24.27
C GLU A 382 20.57 -4.57 25.14
N VAL A 383 20.14 -5.59 25.91
CA VAL A 383 19.05 -5.44 26.87
C VAL A 383 19.43 -4.49 28.01
N ALA A 384 20.65 -4.55 28.52
CA ALA A 384 21.10 -3.65 29.59
C ALA A 384 21.15 -2.18 29.13
N GLU A 385 21.58 -1.93 27.89
CA GLU A 385 21.52 -0.61 27.28
C GLU A 385 20.08 -0.11 27.16
N LEU A 386 19.16 -0.97 26.70
CA LEU A 386 17.74 -0.63 26.58
C LEU A 386 17.10 -0.29 27.93
N VAL A 387 17.35 -1.09 28.97
CA VAL A 387 16.82 -0.87 30.33
C VAL A 387 17.34 0.45 30.92
N THR A 388 18.62 0.75 30.69
CA THR A 388 19.25 1.98 31.18
C THR A 388 18.72 3.21 30.44
N ALA A 389 18.54 3.12 29.11
CA ALA A 389 18.06 4.23 28.28
C ALA A 389 16.57 4.55 28.50
N SER A 390 15.75 3.54 28.82
CA SER A 390 14.30 3.66 28.95
C SER A 390 13.84 4.22 30.32
N GLY A 391 14.76 4.40 31.27
CA GLY A 391 14.45 4.95 32.59
C GLY A 391 13.67 4.01 33.51
N PHE A 392 13.72 2.69 33.27
CA PHE A 392 13.12 1.69 34.16
C PHE A 392 13.85 1.56 35.51
N LEU A 393 15.10 2.03 35.58
CA LEU A 393 15.90 2.00 36.80
C LEU A 393 15.61 3.21 37.69
N SER A 394 15.63 3.01 39.01
CA SER A 394 15.61 4.10 39.97
C SER A 394 16.94 4.86 39.96
N SER A 395 16.98 6.04 40.59
CA SER A 395 18.21 6.83 40.73
C SER A 395 19.35 6.10 41.47
N ARG A 396 19.03 5.05 42.23
CA ARG A 396 19.99 4.20 42.93
C ARG A 396 20.13 2.81 42.31
N GLY A 397 19.38 2.55 41.24
CA GLY A 397 19.39 1.29 40.53
C GLY A 397 20.67 1.13 39.72
N SER A 398 21.19 -0.08 39.64
CA SER A 398 22.29 -0.42 38.74
C SER A 398 22.03 -1.73 38.03
N ILE A 399 22.52 -1.82 36.80
CA ILE A 399 22.49 -3.04 35.99
C ILE A 399 23.92 -3.37 35.58
N THR A 400 24.28 -4.65 35.64
CA THR A 400 25.59 -5.14 35.21
C THR A 400 25.39 -6.43 34.42
N VAL A 401 26.22 -6.64 33.40
CA VAL A 401 26.10 -7.78 32.49
C VAL A 401 27.23 -8.76 32.78
N ASP A 402 26.91 -10.05 32.94
CA ASP A 402 27.89 -11.13 32.82
C ASP A 402 27.76 -11.75 31.43
N GLU A 403 28.63 -11.33 30.51
CA GLU A 403 28.64 -11.79 29.11
C GLU A 403 28.89 -13.30 28.99
N ARG A 404 29.65 -13.89 29.91
CA ARG A 404 30.01 -15.32 29.85
C ARG A 404 28.77 -16.21 30.06
N THR A 405 27.82 -15.74 30.86
CA THR A 405 26.59 -16.48 31.17
C THR A 405 25.35 -15.88 30.53
N ASN A 406 25.48 -14.80 29.77
CA ASN A 406 24.38 -14.00 29.23
C ASN A 406 23.33 -13.64 30.31
N THR A 407 23.80 -13.21 31.48
CA THR A 407 22.95 -12.84 32.61
C THR A 407 23.05 -11.36 32.97
N LEU A 408 21.92 -10.81 33.39
CA LEU A 408 21.78 -9.45 33.90
C LEU A 408 21.74 -9.51 35.42
N LEU A 409 22.70 -8.86 36.06
CA LEU A 409 22.69 -8.56 37.48
C LEU A 409 21.98 -7.21 37.67
N LEU A 410 20.72 -7.26 38.10
CA LEU A 410 19.89 -6.09 38.34
C LEU A 410 19.80 -5.80 39.83
N GLN A 411 20.15 -4.59 40.24
CA GLN A 411 19.99 -4.11 41.62
C GLN A 411 19.05 -2.91 41.65
N ASP A 412 17.82 -3.09 42.14
CA ASP A 412 16.84 -2.00 42.28
C ASP A 412 15.73 -2.32 43.30
N THR A 413 14.71 -1.47 43.41
CA THR A 413 13.49 -1.74 44.18
C THR A 413 12.70 -2.90 43.54
N ALA A 414 11.95 -3.65 44.37
CA ALA A 414 11.20 -4.82 43.90
C ALA A 414 10.26 -4.51 42.73
N THR A 415 9.58 -3.35 42.76
CA THR A 415 8.65 -2.94 41.69
C THR A 415 9.35 -2.76 40.34
N ASN A 416 10.51 -2.09 40.31
CA ASN A 416 11.26 -1.89 39.06
C ASN A 416 11.82 -3.21 38.52
N ILE A 417 12.27 -4.10 39.41
CA ILE A 417 12.75 -5.43 39.02
C ILE A 417 11.64 -6.25 38.36
N ASP A 418 10.43 -6.20 38.90
CA ASP A 418 9.26 -6.88 38.33
C ASP A 418 8.87 -6.29 36.96
N GLU A 419 8.96 -4.96 36.78
CA GLU A 419 8.73 -4.29 35.49
C GLU A 419 9.77 -4.70 34.43
N VAL A 420 11.06 -4.71 34.79
CA VAL A 420 12.13 -5.16 33.90
C VAL A 420 11.98 -6.63 33.53
N ARG A 421 11.58 -7.48 34.49
CA ARG A 421 11.30 -8.90 34.24
C ARG A 421 10.16 -9.09 33.25
N PHE A 422 9.05 -8.38 33.47
CA PHE A 422 7.89 -8.44 32.57
C PHE A 422 8.24 -7.96 31.15
N MET A 423 9.05 -6.90 31.04
CA MET A 423 9.57 -6.44 29.74
C MET A 423 10.46 -7.50 29.08
N LEU A 424 11.35 -8.13 29.84
CA LEU A 424 12.24 -9.18 29.33
C LEU A 424 11.46 -10.37 28.79
N GLU A 425 10.41 -10.82 29.49
CA GLU A 425 9.54 -11.92 29.03
C GLU A 425 8.82 -11.61 27.71
N GLN A 426 8.52 -10.33 27.43
CA GLN A 426 7.89 -9.91 26.17
C GLN A 426 8.89 -9.75 25.01
N LEU A 427 10.15 -9.39 25.31
CA LEU A 427 11.15 -9.08 24.30
C LEU A 427 12.05 -10.28 23.94
N ASP A 428 12.33 -11.16 24.90
CA ASP A 428 13.21 -12.33 24.73
C ASP A 428 12.47 -13.48 24.04
N ILE A 429 12.07 -13.25 22.79
CA ILE A 429 11.43 -14.24 21.91
C ILE A 429 12.41 -14.70 20.81
N PRO A 430 12.31 -15.95 20.33
CA PRO A 430 13.15 -16.43 19.25
C PRO A 430 12.91 -15.65 17.96
N VAL A 431 13.98 -15.18 17.33
CA VAL A 431 13.93 -14.52 16.02
C VAL A 431 13.64 -15.53 14.92
N ARG A 432 12.80 -15.14 13.96
CA ARG A 432 12.53 -15.92 12.75
C ARG A 432 13.75 -15.90 11.82
N GLN A 433 13.92 -16.96 11.05
CA GLN A 433 14.97 -17.07 10.04
C GLN A 433 14.39 -17.00 8.63
N VAL A 434 15.15 -16.42 7.71
CA VAL A 434 14.80 -16.31 6.29
C VAL A 434 15.91 -16.94 5.47
N MET A 435 15.53 -17.85 4.58
CA MET A 435 16.37 -18.36 3.51
C MET A 435 16.15 -17.51 2.26
N ILE A 436 17.23 -16.98 1.70
CA ILE A 436 17.20 -16.16 0.50
C ILE A 436 17.95 -16.90 -0.60
N GLU A 437 17.27 -17.13 -1.72
CA GLU A 437 17.83 -17.70 -2.94
C GLU A 437 17.80 -16.65 -4.05
N ALA A 438 18.97 -16.28 -4.57
CA ALA A 438 19.05 -15.51 -5.81
C ALA A 438 19.27 -16.46 -6.98
N ARG A 439 18.74 -16.12 -8.16
CA ARG A 439 19.04 -16.80 -9.42
C ARG A 439 19.48 -15.77 -10.44
N ILE A 440 20.69 -15.90 -10.93
CA ILE A 440 21.25 -15.04 -11.96
C ILE A 440 21.32 -15.88 -13.23
N VAL A 441 20.60 -15.46 -14.26
CA VAL A 441 20.52 -16.15 -15.55
C VAL A 441 21.16 -15.26 -16.60
N ILE A 442 22.16 -15.78 -17.30
CA ILE A 442 22.82 -15.12 -18.42
C ILE A 442 22.63 -15.99 -19.65
N ALA A 443 21.92 -15.46 -20.65
CA ALA A 443 21.77 -16.08 -21.95
C ALA A 443 22.61 -15.30 -22.97
N ARG A 444 23.45 -15.99 -23.74
CA ARG A 444 24.26 -15.43 -24.82
C ARG A 444 23.98 -16.17 -26.11
N SER A 445 23.85 -15.43 -27.20
CA SER A 445 23.78 -15.97 -28.56
C SER A 445 24.66 -15.15 -29.47
N ASP A 446 25.58 -15.82 -30.15
CA ASP A 446 26.51 -15.26 -31.12
C ASP A 446 26.24 -15.90 -32.48
N ALA A 447 26.22 -15.10 -33.53
CA ALA A 447 26.11 -15.57 -34.90
C ALA A 447 27.08 -14.80 -35.78
N ALA A 448 27.79 -15.49 -36.67
CA ALA A 448 28.67 -14.88 -37.64
C ALA A 448 28.47 -15.51 -39.02
N GLU A 449 28.39 -14.67 -40.05
CA GLU A 449 28.33 -15.06 -41.45
C GLU A 449 29.40 -14.27 -42.21
N GLU A 450 30.32 -14.98 -42.85
CA GLU A 450 31.36 -14.37 -43.69
C GLU A 450 31.38 -15.04 -45.06
N LEU A 451 31.47 -14.22 -46.10
CA LEU A 451 31.63 -14.65 -47.48
C LEU A 451 32.71 -13.81 -48.14
N GLY A 452 33.70 -14.49 -48.71
CA GLY A 452 34.88 -13.89 -49.32
C GLY A 452 35.25 -14.58 -50.62
N VAL A 453 36.12 -13.92 -51.36
CA VAL A 453 36.60 -14.38 -52.66
C VAL A 453 38.06 -13.98 -52.83
N GLN A 454 38.85 -14.91 -53.35
CA GLN A 454 40.22 -14.68 -53.75
C GLN A 454 40.34 -15.11 -55.20
N TRP A 455 40.97 -14.31 -56.05
CA TRP A 455 41.28 -14.73 -57.40
C TRP A 455 42.48 -13.99 -57.97
N GLY A 456 43.18 -14.68 -58.85
CA GLY A 456 44.36 -14.19 -59.55
C GLY A 456 44.25 -14.45 -61.04
N ILE A 457 44.84 -13.55 -61.82
CA ILE A 457 45.15 -13.78 -63.22
C ILE A 457 46.65 -13.66 -63.43
N ALA A 458 47.21 -14.62 -64.15
CA ALA A 458 48.58 -14.60 -64.58
C ALA A 458 48.67 -15.00 -66.05
N HIS A 459 49.62 -14.42 -66.76
CA HIS A 459 49.92 -14.79 -68.14
C HIS A 459 51.41 -14.56 -68.38
N TYR A 460 52.05 -15.50 -69.07
CA TYR A 460 53.41 -15.33 -69.51
C TYR A 460 53.56 -15.63 -70.99
N GLU A 461 54.25 -14.75 -71.69
CA GLU A 461 54.64 -14.99 -73.07
C GLU A 461 56.16 -14.80 -73.11
N VAL A 462 56.91 -15.91 -73.21
CA VAL A 462 58.37 -15.89 -73.33
C VAL A 462 58.71 -16.11 -74.79
N GLY A 463 59.39 -15.15 -75.42
CA GLY A 463 59.91 -15.29 -76.77
C GLY A 463 61.09 -16.25 -76.84
N ASP A 464 61.63 -16.48 -78.04
CA ASP A 464 62.80 -17.37 -78.25
C ASP A 464 64.06 -16.94 -77.46
N ASP A 465 64.11 -15.69 -76.98
CA ASP A 465 65.13 -15.17 -76.05
C ASP A 465 64.56 -15.16 -74.62
N PRO A 466 65.19 -15.85 -73.64
CA PRO A 466 64.71 -15.91 -72.25
C PRO A 466 64.64 -14.54 -71.55
N ASN A 467 65.19 -13.48 -72.13
CA ASN A 467 65.08 -12.11 -71.62
C ASN A 467 64.02 -11.25 -72.36
N THR A 468 63.26 -11.81 -73.30
CA THR A 468 62.27 -11.07 -74.09
C THR A 468 60.89 -11.71 -73.92
N GLY A 469 60.00 -11.06 -73.18
CA GLY A 469 58.66 -11.58 -72.93
C GLY A 469 57.70 -10.59 -72.28
N VAL A 470 56.43 -10.96 -72.17
CA VAL A 470 55.38 -10.22 -71.45
C VAL A 470 54.91 -11.06 -70.28
N LEU A 471 54.99 -10.50 -69.08
CA LEU A 471 54.47 -11.09 -67.85
C LEU A 471 53.33 -10.22 -67.34
N ILE A 472 52.16 -10.82 -67.13
CA ILE A 472 51.00 -10.19 -66.50
C ILE A 472 50.71 -10.95 -65.22
N GLN A 473 50.58 -10.23 -64.13
CA GLN A 473 50.28 -10.76 -62.79
C GLN A 473 49.27 -9.87 -62.10
N GLY A 474 48.58 -10.42 -61.10
CA GLY A 474 47.51 -9.72 -60.38
C GLY A 474 47.98 -8.51 -59.59
N ASN A 475 49.23 -8.51 -59.13
CA ASN A 475 49.84 -7.42 -58.40
C ASN A 475 51.36 -7.35 -58.66
N ARG A 476 52.02 -6.33 -58.08
CA ARG A 476 53.46 -6.11 -58.26
C ARG A 476 54.33 -7.15 -57.53
N GLY A 477 53.85 -7.74 -56.44
CA GLY A 477 54.52 -8.81 -55.70
C GLY A 477 54.67 -10.06 -56.54
N GLY A 478 53.56 -10.60 -57.03
CA GLY A 478 53.55 -11.73 -57.98
C GLY A 478 54.31 -11.42 -59.27
N LEU A 479 54.27 -10.18 -59.78
CA LEU A 479 55.11 -9.79 -60.93
C LEU A 479 56.61 -9.87 -60.63
N THR A 480 57.04 -9.51 -59.42
CA THR A 480 58.45 -9.57 -59.03
C THR A 480 58.90 -11.02 -58.86
N GLU A 481 58.08 -11.86 -58.24
CA GLU A 481 58.31 -13.32 -58.11
C GLU A 481 58.40 -14.00 -59.48
N ALA A 482 57.50 -13.66 -60.41
CA ALA A 482 57.52 -14.19 -61.78
C ALA A 482 58.68 -13.68 -62.64
N LEU A 483 59.31 -12.54 -62.28
CA LEU A 483 60.53 -12.05 -62.94
C LEU A 483 61.80 -12.80 -62.48
N ASP A 484 61.78 -13.34 -61.25
CA ASP A 484 62.90 -14.12 -60.70
C ASP A 484 62.92 -15.57 -61.24
N ASP A 485 61.75 -16.16 -61.49
CA ASP A 485 61.61 -17.45 -62.21
C ASP A 485 60.43 -17.44 -63.21
N PRO A 486 60.65 -17.02 -64.47
CA PRO A 486 59.61 -16.92 -65.48
C PRO A 486 59.01 -18.26 -65.94
N GLN A 487 59.64 -19.39 -65.57
CA GLN A 487 59.22 -20.73 -65.99
C GLN A 487 58.32 -21.42 -64.96
N SER A 488 58.11 -20.83 -63.79
CA SER A 488 57.16 -21.29 -62.78
C SER A 488 56.21 -20.15 -62.37
N ILE A 489 54.93 -20.31 -62.69
CA ILE A 489 53.89 -19.37 -62.24
C ILE A 489 53.03 -20.07 -61.22
N GLU A 490 53.20 -19.66 -59.97
CA GLU A 490 52.41 -20.13 -58.85
C GLU A 490 51.58 -18.97 -58.30
N PHE A 491 50.32 -19.25 -57.95
CA PHE A 491 49.54 -18.30 -57.19
C PHE A 491 49.81 -18.48 -55.70
N GLY A 492 50.77 -17.73 -55.16
CA GLY A 492 50.97 -17.57 -53.71
C GLY A 492 50.18 -16.40 -53.12
N ASP A 493 50.21 -16.25 -51.80
CA ASP A 493 49.51 -15.18 -51.05
C ASP A 493 49.73 -13.77 -51.61
N ASN A 494 50.88 -13.55 -52.25
CA ASN A 494 51.31 -12.24 -52.75
C ASN A 494 51.11 -12.07 -54.27
N SER A 495 50.34 -12.92 -54.95
CA SER A 495 50.16 -12.89 -56.42
C SER A 495 48.72 -12.66 -56.89
N LEU A 496 47.77 -12.72 -55.96
CA LEU A 496 46.33 -12.56 -56.22
C LEU A 496 45.99 -11.15 -56.69
N SER A 497 45.02 -11.06 -57.61
CA SER A 497 44.45 -9.79 -58.11
C SER A 497 43.42 -9.22 -57.15
N VAL A 498 42.59 -10.10 -56.58
CA VAL A 498 41.65 -9.79 -55.50
C VAL A 498 41.94 -10.75 -54.37
N ASP A 499 42.30 -10.18 -53.23
CA ASP A 499 42.55 -10.93 -52.00
C ASP A 499 41.54 -10.51 -50.93
N LEU A 500 40.33 -11.05 -51.06
CA LEU A 500 39.19 -10.74 -50.18
C LEU A 500 38.64 -12.02 -49.56
N GLY A 501 39.51 -12.98 -49.27
CA GLY A 501 39.15 -14.24 -48.63
C GLY A 501 38.73 -14.07 -47.16
N VAL A 502 37.97 -15.03 -46.65
CA VAL A 502 37.66 -15.12 -45.22
C VAL A 502 38.88 -15.72 -44.50
N ALA A 503 39.35 -15.03 -43.46
CA ALA A 503 40.48 -15.48 -42.66
C ALA A 503 40.03 -16.50 -41.59
N GLY A 504 40.88 -17.46 -41.28
CA GLY A 504 40.66 -18.44 -40.19
C GLY A 504 40.68 -19.90 -40.65
N ASP A 505 40.92 -20.78 -39.68
CA ASP A 505 41.13 -22.22 -39.90
C ASP A 505 39.83 -23.02 -40.08
N GLN A 506 38.68 -22.43 -39.71
CA GLN A 506 37.37 -23.08 -39.73
C GLN A 506 36.53 -22.67 -40.95
N VAL A 507 37.17 -22.07 -41.96
CA VAL A 507 36.52 -21.53 -43.16
C VAL A 507 36.41 -22.62 -44.23
N SER A 508 35.23 -22.77 -44.82
CA SER A 508 35.04 -23.66 -45.97
C SER A 508 35.46 -22.97 -47.25
N ARG A 509 36.25 -23.67 -48.09
CA ARG A 509 36.83 -23.10 -49.31
C ARG A 509 36.59 -24.01 -50.51
N ILE A 510 36.37 -23.40 -51.68
CA ILE A 510 36.33 -24.10 -52.97
C ILE A 510 37.12 -23.29 -53.99
N ALA A 511 38.16 -23.91 -54.56
CA ALA A 511 39.03 -23.30 -55.56
C ALA A 511 38.82 -23.90 -56.95
N LEU A 512 38.92 -23.06 -57.98
CA LEU A 512 38.80 -23.39 -59.38
C LEU A 512 39.98 -22.75 -60.13
N GLY A 513 40.89 -23.61 -60.59
CA GLY A 513 42.01 -23.22 -61.45
C GLY A 513 41.72 -23.53 -62.92
N ILE A 514 41.96 -22.56 -63.81
CA ILE A 514 41.97 -22.73 -65.26
C ILE A 514 43.39 -22.51 -65.75
N PHE A 515 43.93 -23.51 -66.43
CA PHE A 515 45.27 -23.50 -67.01
C PHE A 515 45.17 -23.37 -68.53
N ASP A 516 46.21 -22.83 -69.16
CA ASP A 516 46.34 -22.67 -70.61
C ASP A 516 45.28 -21.74 -71.24
N PHE A 517 44.90 -20.69 -70.50
CA PHE A 517 44.02 -19.65 -71.01
C PHE A 517 44.80 -18.76 -72.00
N GLY A 518 44.60 -18.95 -73.30
CA GLY A 518 45.32 -18.16 -74.32
C GLY A 518 46.80 -18.53 -74.42
N GLU A 519 47.08 -19.84 -74.57
CA GLU A 519 48.39 -20.48 -74.81
C GLU A 519 49.37 -20.47 -73.63
N HIS A 520 49.21 -19.58 -72.63
CA HIS A 520 50.07 -19.54 -71.42
C HIS A 520 49.44 -18.81 -70.22
N GLY A 521 48.10 -18.72 -70.16
CA GLY A 521 47.39 -18.06 -69.05
C GLY A 521 46.98 -18.99 -67.93
N LEU A 522 46.89 -18.42 -66.73
CA LEU A 522 46.44 -19.06 -65.51
C LEU A 522 45.39 -18.15 -64.84
N VAL A 523 44.26 -18.73 -64.48
CA VAL A 523 43.23 -18.07 -63.66
C VAL A 523 42.95 -18.97 -62.47
N ASP A 524 42.98 -18.40 -61.27
CA ASP A 524 42.58 -19.09 -60.05
C ASP A 524 41.48 -18.30 -59.36
N LEU A 525 40.48 -19.00 -58.87
CA LEU A 525 39.33 -18.45 -58.17
C LEU A 525 38.98 -19.34 -56.97
N GLU A 526 39.10 -18.80 -55.78
CA GLU A 526 38.66 -19.40 -54.53
C GLU A 526 37.48 -18.63 -53.93
N LEU A 527 36.42 -19.36 -53.59
CA LEU A 527 35.34 -18.86 -52.74
C LEU A 527 35.53 -19.39 -51.33
N SER A 528 35.44 -18.51 -50.35
CA SER A 528 35.55 -18.83 -48.93
C SER A 528 34.30 -18.40 -48.18
N ALA A 529 33.76 -19.27 -47.32
CA ALA A 529 32.55 -19.00 -46.56
C ALA A 529 32.64 -19.57 -45.13
N LEU A 530 32.05 -18.85 -44.19
CA LEU A 530 31.89 -19.24 -42.78
C LEU A 530 30.48 -18.85 -42.32
N GLU A 531 29.80 -19.77 -41.65
CA GLU A 531 28.58 -19.48 -40.89
C GLU A 531 28.70 -20.20 -39.55
N SER A 532 28.56 -19.47 -38.45
CA SER A 532 28.62 -20.00 -37.07
C SER A 532 27.45 -19.48 -36.23
N ASP A 533 26.85 -20.35 -35.41
CA ASP A 533 25.81 -20.03 -34.42
C ASP A 533 26.24 -20.63 -33.06
N GLY A 534 26.51 -19.76 -32.09
CA GLY A 534 26.88 -20.09 -30.72
C GLY A 534 25.78 -19.68 -29.74
N ARG A 535 25.58 -20.51 -28.70
CA ARG A 535 24.58 -20.29 -27.65
C ARG A 535 25.12 -20.75 -26.31
N ALA A 536 24.90 -19.95 -25.27
CA ALA A 536 25.29 -20.28 -23.91
C ALA A 536 24.24 -19.79 -22.91
N ASP A 537 23.81 -20.69 -22.01
CA ASP A 537 22.94 -20.38 -20.89
C ASP A 537 23.69 -20.68 -19.58
N ILE A 538 23.86 -19.65 -18.75
CA ILE A 538 24.59 -19.74 -17.49
C ILE A 538 23.61 -19.40 -16.35
N VAL A 539 23.52 -20.28 -15.36
CA VAL A 539 22.65 -20.09 -14.20
C VAL A 539 23.46 -20.20 -12.91
N SER A 540 23.44 -19.14 -12.10
CA SER A 540 24.09 -19.08 -10.79
C SER A 540 23.03 -18.93 -9.70
N THR A 541 23.07 -19.79 -8.67
CA THR A 541 22.05 -19.80 -7.60
C THR A 541 22.66 -19.71 -6.19
N PRO A 542 23.17 -18.54 -5.76
CA PRO A 542 23.65 -18.39 -4.39
C PRO A 542 22.47 -18.43 -3.39
N LYS A 543 22.67 -19.09 -2.25
CA LYS A 543 21.68 -19.21 -1.18
C LYS A 543 22.30 -18.88 0.16
N VAL A 544 21.56 -18.15 0.99
CA VAL A 544 21.98 -17.79 2.34
C VAL A 544 20.81 -17.87 3.31
N LEU A 545 21.06 -18.34 4.53
CA LEU A 545 20.10 -18.37 5.63
C LEU A 545 20.56 -17.34 6.66
N THR A 546 19.67 -16.45 7.08
CA THR A 546 19.98 -15.45 8.11
C THR A 546 18.79 -15.19 9.02
N ALA A 547 19.03 -14.60 10.18
CA ALA A 547 17.98 -14.16 11.10
C ALA A 547 17.33 -12.85 10.59
N ASP A 548 16.14 -12.56 11.07
CA ASP A 548 15.48 -11.27 10.86
C ASP A 548 16.38 -10.10 11.27
N GLN A 549 16.48 -9.08 10.42
CA GLN A 549 17.31 -7.87 10.56
C GLN A 549 18.83 -8.09 10.62
N GLN A 550 19.31 -9.30 10.31
CA GLN A 550 20.73 -9.63 10.35
C GLN A 550 21.32 -9.74 8.94
N THR A 551 22.32 -8.92 8.64
CA THR A 551 23.04 -8.97 7.36
C THR A 551 23.81 -10.27 7.21
N ALA A 552 23.68 -10.91 6.04
CA ALA A 552 24.47 -12.08 5.67
C ALA A 552 25.05 -11.93 4.26
N LYS A 553 26.29 -12.42 4.09
CA LYS A 553 27.03 -12.37 2.83
C LYS A 553 27.55 -13.76 2.47
N ILE A 554 27.34 -14.19 1.24
CA ILE A 554 27.95 -15.37 0.63
C ILE A 554 28.72 -14.93 -0.62
N GLN A 555 29.96 -15.37 -0.77
CA GLN A 555 30.79 -15.07 -1.94
C GLN A 555 31.64 -16.25 -2.41
N SER A 556 31.84 -16.38 -3.71
CA SER A 556 32.67 -17.42 -4.33
C SER A 556 33.34 -16.88 -5.59
N GLY A 557 34.65 -17.04 -5.71
CA GLY A 557 35.41 -16.62 -6.90
C GLY A 557 36.90 -16.57 -6.63
N THR A 558 37.60 -15.69 -7.33
CA THR A 558 39.07 -15.59 -7.28
C THR A 558 39.53 -14.14 -7.11
N GLU A 559 40.68 -13.97 -6.47
CA GLU A 559 41.35 -12.67 -6.37
C GLU A 559 42.43 -12.54 -7.44
N VAL A 560 42.40 -11.43 -8.16
CA VAL A 560 43.32 -11.12 -9.26
C VAL A 560 44.35 -10.08 -8.78
N PRO A 561 45.66 -10.35 -8.86
CA PRO A 561 46.69 -9.43 -8.42
C PRO A 561 46.95 -8.31 -9.46
N TYR A 562 46.91 -7.07 -9.00
CA TYR A 562 47.25 -5.86 -9.73
C TYR A 562 48.52 -5.24 -9.17
N GLN A 563 49.39 -4.75 -10.04
CA GLN A 563 50.58 -4.00 -9.65
C GLN A 563 50.26 -2.51 -9.59
N GLU A 564 50.36 -1.91 -8.42
CA GLU A 564 50.15 -0.49 -8.17
C GLU A 564 51.48 0.20 -7.85
N ALA A 565 51.65 1.43 -8.31
CA ALA A 565 52.81 2.25 -7.93
C ALA A 565 52.62 2.76 -6.50
N SER A 566 53.47 2.30 -5.57
CA SER A 566 53.50 2.82 -4.21
C SER A 566 54.03 4.25 -4.18
N SER A 567 53.67 5.01 -3.14
CA SER A 567 54.15 6.38 -2.89
C SER A 567 55.67 6.50 -2.75
N SER A 568 56.37 5.38 -2.51
CA SER A 568 57.83 5.28 -2.45
C SER A 568 58.51 4.99 -3.81
N GLY A 569 57.74 4.81 -4.89
CA GLY A 569 58.26 4.39 -6.19
C GLY A 569 58.50 2.89 -6.34
N ALA A 570 58.21 2.09 -5.30
CA ALA A 570 58.20 0.63 -5.37
C ALA A 570 56.86 0.09 -5.89
N THR A 571 56.85 -1.07 -6.55
CA THR A 571 55.63 -1.73 -6.99
C THR A 571 54.98 -2.48 -5.82
N SER A 572 53.72 -2.19 -5.50
CA SER A 572 52.89 -2.92 -4.53
C SER A 572 51.90 -3.82 -5.26
N THR A 573 51.58 -4.99 -4.71
CA THR A 573 50.54 -5.87 -5.28
C THR A 573 49.24 -5.69 -4.51
N SER A 574 48.17 -5.34 -5.22
CA SER A 574 46.81 -5.15 -4.71
C SER A 574 45.90 -6.22 -5.30
N PHE A 575 45.09 -6.89 -4.49
CA PHE A 575 44.20 -7.95 -4.98
C PHE A 575 42.81 -7.35 -5.24
N LYS A 576 42.25 -7.61 -6.43
CA LYS A 576 40.85 -7.29 -6.75
C LYS A 576 40.05 -8.57 -6.87
N GLU A 577 38.89 -8.59 -6.22
CA GLU A 577 37.98 -9.73 -6.24
C GLU A 577 37.24 -9.82 -7.59
N ALA A 578 37.16 -11.02 -8.15
CA ALA A 578 36.24 -11.39 -9.22
C ALA A 578 35.38 -12.55 -8.69
N VAL A 579 34.25 -12.20 -8.08
CA VAL A 579 33.41 -13.13 -7.30
C VAL A 579 31.95 -13.04 -7.69
N LEU A 580 31.24 -14.16 -7.52
CA LEU A 580 29.79 -14.17 -7.33
C LEU A 580 29.52 -13.86 -5.85
N ALA A 581 28.83 -12.76 -5.56
CA ALA A 581 28.46 -12.39 -4.20
C ALA A 581 26.97 -12.08 -4.07
N LEU A 582 26.38 -12.53 -2.96
CA LEU A 582 25.05 -12.15 -2.49
C LEU A 582 25.19 -11.64 -1.06
N GLU A 583 24.86 -10.38 -0.85
CA GLU A 583 24.74 -9.74 0.44
C GLU A 583 23.30 -9.28 0.64
N VAL A 584 22.71 -9.64 1.77
CA VAL A 584 21.29 -9.39 2.06
C VAL A 584 21.05 -9.06 3.51
N THR A 585 20.18 -8.09 3.77
CA THR A 585 19.59 -7.82 5.08
C THR A 585 18.07 -7.96 4.98
N PRO A 586 17.46 -9.04 5.50
CA PRO A 586 16.01 -9.21 5.44
C PRO A 586 15.31 -8.59 6.66
N GLN A 587 14.06 -8.18 6.47
CA GLN A 587 13.15 -7.76 7.53
C GLN A 587 11.76 -8.38 7.29
N ILE A 588 11.23 -9.11 8.26
CA ILE A 588 9.93 -9.76 8.15
C ILE A 588 8.85 -8.89 8.77
N THR A 589 7.89 -8.52 7.94
CA THR A 589 6.72 -7.73 8.33
C THR A 589 5.68 -8.56 9.11
N PRO A 590 4.76 -7.92 9.87
CA PRO A 590 3.69 -8.61 10.60
C PRO A 590 2.73 -9.42 9.71
N ASP A 591 2.54 -8.99 8.47
CA ASP A 591 1.72 -9.65 7.45
C ASP A 591 2.47 -10.75 6.67
N GLY A 592 3.73 -11.04 7.05
CA GLY A 592 4.48 -12.17 6.51
C GLY A 592 5.23 -11.92 5.20
N ARG A 593 5.33 -10.65 4.76
CA ARG A 593 6.20 -10.22 3.66
C ARG A 593 7.62 -9.99 4.14
N ILE A 594 8.59 -10.16 3.25
CA ILE A 594 10.01 -9.94 3.53
C ILE A 594 10.47 -8.72 2.74
N ILE A 595 10.93 -7.70 3.45
CA ILE A 595 11.67 -6.57 2.90
C ILE A 595 13.14 -6.98 2.88
N MET A 596 13.86 -6.74 1.79
CA MET A 596 15.26 -7.12 1.67
C MET A 596 16.04 -6.00 1.03
N ASP A 597 17.11 -5.58 1.70
CA ASP A 597 18.19 -4.83 1.07
C ASP A 597 19.17 -5.82 0.46
N LEU A 598 19.31 -5.78 -0.86
CA LEU A 598 20.03 -6.74 -1.67
C LEU A 598 21.19 -6.07 -2.39
N LYS A 599 22.37 -6.68 -2.26
CA LYS A 599 23.54 -6.37 -3.06
C LYS A 599 24.05 -7.65 -3.70
N ILE A 600 23.87 -7.74 -5.02
CA ILE A 600 24.22 -8.92 -5.83
C ILE A 600 25.31 -8.50 -6.79
N ASN A 601 26.40 -9.26 -6.82
CA ASN A 601 27.52 -9.05 -7.71
C ASN A 601 27.85 -10.38 -8.43
N GLN A 602 28.12 -10.31 -9.73
CA GLN A 602 28.57 -11.41 -10.56
C GLN A 602 29.72 -10.91 -11.44
N ASP A 603 30.92 -11.06 -10.91
CA ASP A 603 32.15 -10.66 -11.59
C ASP A 603 32.87 -11.86 -12.21
N SER A 604 33.52 -11.64 -13.35
CA SER A 604 34.38 -12.62 -14.01
C SER A 604 35.67 -11.99 -14.52
N VAL A 605 36.74 -12.79 -14.62
CA VAL A 605 38.00 -12.33 -15.23
C VAL A 605 37.80 -12.18 -16.73
N GLY A 606 38.02 -10.97 -17.24
CA GLY A 606 37.89 -10.63 -18.65
C GLY A 606 39.23 -10.69 -19.40
N ASP A 607 39.29 -9.99 -20.53
CA ASP A 607 40.45 -9.97 -21.42
C ASP A 607 41.72 -9.39 -20.77
N ILE A 608 42.88 -9.84 -21.25
CA ILE A 608 44.18 -9.34 -20.78
C ILE A 608 44.60 -8.13 -21.62
N PHE A 609 44.73 -6.97 -20.98
CA PHE A 609 45.25 -5.75 -21.57
C PHE A 609 46.61 -5.40 -20.95
N ASN A 610 47.67 -5.29 -21.76
CA ASN A 610 49.04 -5.00 -21.29
C ASN A 610 49.54 -5.95 -20.16
N ASN A 611 49.28 -7.25 -20.28
CA ASN A 611 49.54 -8.28 -19.24
C ASN A 611 48.75 -8.10 -17.93
N ILE A 612 47.70 -7.27 -17.93
CA ILE A 612 46.80 -7.08 -16.79
C ILE A 612 45.39 -7.54 -17.21
N PRO A 613 44.80 -8.54 -16.56
CA PRO A 613 43.42 -8.96 -16.83
C PRO A 613 42.43 -7.84 -16.46
N SER A 614 41.37 -7.65 -17.25
CA SER A 614 40.19 -6.88 -16.86
C SER A 614 39.27 -7.72 -15.97
N ILE A 615 38.31 -7.07 -15.31
CA ILE A 615 37.23 -7.73 -14.58
C ILE A 615 35.93 -7.24 -15.20
N ASP A 616 35.14 -8.17 -15.72
CA ASP A 616 33.80 -7.90 -16.21
C ASP A 616 32.85 -7.96 -15.01
N THR A 617 32.19 -6.85 -14.71
CA THR A 617 31.36 -6.73 -13.52
C THR A 617 29.88 -6.62 -13.83
N ASN A 618 29.05 -7.32 -13.07
CA ASN A 618 27.59 -7.18 -13.10
C ASN A 618 27.08 -7.00 -11.68
N GLU A 619 26.53 -5.84 -11.35
CA GLU A 619 26.12 -5.50 -9.98
C GLU A 619 24.69 -4.95 -9.95
N ILE A 620 23.94 -5.36 -8.92
CA ILE A 620 22.60 -4.85 -8.61
C ILE A 620 22.54 -4.55 -7.12
N GLU A 621 22.17 -3.31 -6.78
CA GLU A 621 21.89 -2.87 -5.42
C GLU A 621 20.46 -2.33 -5.37
N THR A 622 19.60 -2.93 -4.56
CA THR A 622 18.17 -2.59 -4.51
C THR A 622 17.51 -2.98 -3.19
N SER A 623 16.38 -2.36 -2.90
CA SER A 623 15.52 -2.72 -1.77
C SER A 623 14.15 -3.14 -2.31
N VAL A 624 13.70 -4.34 -1.96
CA VAL A 624 12.45 -4.92 -2.48
C VAL A 624 11.62 -5.56 -1.39
N VAL A 625 10.30 -5.59 -1.61
CA VAL A 625 9.34 -6.30 -0.76
C VAL A 625 8.76 -7.48 -1.53
N VAL A 626 8.85 -8.67 -0.95
CA VAL A 626 8.43 -9.92 -1.59
C VAL A 626 7.62 -10.75 -0.61
N ASP A 627 6.59 -11.43 -1.11
CA ASP A 627 5.82 -12.38 -0.31
C ASP A 627 6.64 -13.63 0.01
N ASN A 628 6.34 -14.28 1.14
CA ASN A 628 7.00 -15.51 1.55
C ASN A 628 6.86 -16.63 0.50
N GLY A 629 8.00 -17.10 -0.03
CA GLY A 629 8.09 -18.19 -1.00
C GLY A 629 7.83 -17.79 -2.45
N GLN A 630 7.54 -16.52 -2.73
CA GLN A 630 7.36 -16.03 -4.10
C GLN A 630 8.68 -15.57 -4.72
N THR A 631 8.77 -15.65 -6.04
CA THR A 631 9.91 -15.18 -6.82
C THR A 631 9.57 -13.85 -7.48
N VAL A 632 10.45 -12.86 -7.34
CA VAL A 632 10.37 -11.59 -8.08
C VAL A 632 11.59 -11.41 -8.97
N VAL A 633 11.39 -10.76 -10.11
CA VAL A 633 12.48 -10.30 -10.99
C VAL A 633 12.95 -8.95 -10.46
N LEU A 634 14.20 -8.86 -10.03
CA LEU A 634 14.81 -7.62 -9.56
C LEU A 634 15.13 -6.67 -10.73
N GLY A 635 15.52 -7.26 -11.85
CA GLY A 635 15.88 -6.53 -13.06
C GLY A 635 16.68 -7.39 -14.03
N GLY A 636 17.13 -6.75 -15.09
CA GLY A 636 17.95 -7.38 -16.12
C GLY A 636 18.50 -6.38 -17.13
N VAL A 637 19.46 -6.84 -17.93
CA VAL A 637 20.09 -6.06 -19.00
C VAL A 637 20.04 -6.89 -20.28
N PHE A 638 19.49 -6.29 -21.34
CA PHE A 638 19.49 -6.87 -22.68
C PHE A 638 20.40 -6.05 -23.58
N ARG A 639 21.37 -6.71 -24.22
CA ARG A 639 22.29 -6.12 -25.20
C ARG A 639 22.16 -6.87 -26.52
N SER A 640 22.03 -6.12 -27.60
CA SER A 640 22.07 -6.64 -28.97
C SER A 640 23.02 -5.78 -29.79
N GLN A 641 23.97 -6.42 -30.46
CA GLN A 641 24.94 -5.77 -31.33
C GLN A 641 24.94 -6.50 -32.68
N GLU A 642 24.84 -5.73 -33.75
CA GLU A 642 24.88 -6.25 -35.12
C GLU A 642 25.88 -5.42 -35.90
N VAL A 643 26.84 -6.09 -36.54
CA VAL A 643 27.92 -5.47 -37.31
C VAL A 643 27.90 -6.06 -38.71
N SER A 644 27.64 -5.22 -39.70
CA SER A 644 27.76 -5.57 -41.12
C SER A 644 28.92 -4.80 -41.73
N SER A 645 29.94 -5.51 -42.18
CA SER A 645 31.13 -4.97 -42.83
C SER A 645 31.24 -5.48 -44.26
N VAL A 646 31.48 -4.56 -45.20
CA VAL A 646 31.69 -4.90 -46.61
C VAL A 646 32.99 -4.27 -47.09
N VAL A 647 33.97 -5.12 -47.40
CA VAL A 647 35.23 -4.71 -48.02
C VAL A 647 35.14 -5.05 -49.50
N LYS A 648 35.39 -4.09 -50.40
CA LYS A 648 35.18 -4.30 -51.84
C LYS A 648 36.17 -3.53 -52.71
N THR A 649 36.40 -4.02 -53.91
CA THR A 649 37.09 -3.26 -54.96
C THR A 649 36.17 -2.14 -55.45
N PRO A 650 36.64 -0.87 -55.51
CA PRO A 650 35.85 0.24 -56.03
C PRO A 650 35.32 -0.05 -57.45
N PHE A 651 34.10 0.40 -57.75
CA PHE A 651 33.37 0.15 -59.00
C PHE A 651 32.98 -1.32 -59.25
N LEU A 652 33.95 -2.25 -59.26
CA LEU A 652 33.71 -3.65 -59.61
C LEU A 652 32.86 -4.40 -58.56
N GLY A 653 33.03 -4.08 -57.27
CA GLY A 653 32.25 -4.69 -56.18
C GLY A 653 30.77 -4.31 -56.14
N ASP A 654 30.37 -3.27 -56.88
CA ASP A 654 28.99 -2.77 -56.95
C ASP A 654 28.21 -3.25 -58.19
N LEU A 655 28.85 -4.03 -59.07
CA LEU A 655 28.18 -4.59 -60.23
C LEU A 655 27.11 -5.62 -59.81
N PRO A 656 25.94 -5.65 -60.49
CA PRO A 656 24.93 -6.65 -60.21
C PRO A 656 25.46 -8.04 -60.56
N VAL A 657 25.21 -9.02 -59.68
CA VAL A 657 25.66 -10.42 -59.78
C VAL A 657 27.19 -10.56 -59.68
N LEU A 658 27.94 -9.95 -60.60
CA LEU A 658 29.39 -10.06 -60.70
C LEU A 658 30.14 -9.36 -59.56
N GLY A 659 29.56 -8.35 -58.93
CA GLY A 659 30.21 -7.63 -57.82
C GLY A 659 30.49 -8.50 -56.60
N ARG A 660 29.85 -9.68 -56.48
CA ARG A 660 30.16 -10.69 -55.45
C ARG A 660 31.57 -11.27 -55.58
N LEU A 661 32.17 -11.23 -56.78
CA LEU A 661 33.55 -11.68 -57.02
C LEU A 661 34.60 -10.61 -56.69
N PHE A 662 34.18 -9.45 -56.16
CA PHE A 662 35.04 -8.31 -55.87
C PHE A 662 34.76 -7.72 -54.48
N ARG A 663 34.16 -8.51 -53.58
CA ARG A 663 33.82 -8.07 -52.23
C ARG A 663 33.89 -9.21 -51.21
N ARG A 664 34.22 -8.86 -49.98
CA ARG A 664 34.03 -9.65 -48.77
C ARG A 664 32.92 -9.04 -47.94
N THR A 665 31.99 -9.86 -47.47
CA THR A 665 30.92 -9.46 -46.56
C THR A 665 31.07 -10.21 -45.24
N THR A 666 31.04 -9.49 -44.13
CA THR A 666 31.12 -10.02 -42.77
C THR A 666 29.92 -9.48 -41.99
N ASN A 667 29.05 -10.37 -41.54
CA ASN A 667 27.91 -10.05 -40.68
C ASN A 667 28.11 -10.75 -39.34
N THR A 668 28.13 -10.02 -38.24
CA THR A 668 28.15 -10.59 -36.89
C THR A 668 26.98 -10.06 -36.07
N SER A 669 26.37 -10.94 -35.29
CA SER A 669 25.28 -10.62 -34.37
C SER A 669 25.59 -11.21 -33.00
N GLU A 670 25.56 -10.38 -31.98
CA GLU A 670 25.78 -10.77 -30.59
C GLU A 670 24.60 -10.30 -29.76
N LYS A 671 23.98 -11.22 -29.03
CA LYS A 671 22.88 -10.97 -28.11
C LYS A 671 23.25 -11.51 -26.74
N ALA A 672 23.04 -10.69 -25.71
CA ALA A 672 23.26 -11.06 -24.33
C ALA A 672 22.09 -10.57 -23.46
N GLU A 673 21.54 -11.45 -22.65
CA GLU A 673 20.47 -11.16 -21.69
C GLU A 673 20.89 -11.60 -20.30
N LEU A 674 20.82 -10.69 -19.33
CA LEU A 674 21.03 -10.94 -17.92
C LEU A 674 19.70 -10.73 -17.20
N LEU A 675 19.26 -11.71 -16.41
CA LEU A 675 18.08 -11.60 -15.54
C LEU A 675 18.44 -12.04 -14.12
N VAL A 676 17.98 -11.28 -13.14
CA VAL A 676 18.19 -11.59 -11.72
C VAL A 676 16.87 -11.76 -11.01
N PHE A 677 16.71 -12.93 -10.38
CA PHE A 677 15.53 -13.32 -9.62
C PHE A 677 15.89 -13.48 -8.15
N ILE A 678 14.96 -13.18 -7.25
CA ILE A 678 15.11 -13.43 -5.82
C ILE A 678 13.88 -14.16 -5.28
N THR A 679 14.11 -15.12 -4.38
CA THR A 679 13.05 -15.88 -3.70
C THR A 679 13.37 -16.00 -2.22
N PRO A 680 12.70 -15.23 -1.34
CA PRO A 680 12.83 -15.40 0.10
C PRO A 680 11.86 -16.45 0.64
N ARG A 681 12.26 -17.16 1.69
CA ARG A 681 11.41 -18.14 2.39
C ARG A 681 11.66 -18.07 3.89
N ILE A 682 10.60 -17.84 4.67
CA ILE A 682 10.64 -17.90 6.13
C ILE A 682 10.74 -19.38 6.55
N VAL A 683 11.72 -19.69 7.39
CA VAL A 683 11.94 -21.04 7.94
C VAL A 683 11.28 -21.10 9.32
N ASN A 684 10.20 -21.90 9.43
CA ASN A 684 9.38 -21.97 10.65
C ASN A 684 9.81 -23.08 11.64
N ASP A 685 10.79 -23.92 11.31
CA ASP A 685 11.25 -24.98 12.23
C ASP A 685 12.62 -25.54 11.82
N VAL A 686 13.44 -25.90 12.81
CA VAL A 686 14.88 -26.24 12.72
C VAL A 686 15.15 -27.63 12.11
N LEU A 687 14.13 -28.29 11.56
CA LEU A 687 14.22 -29.66 10.99
C LEU A 687 13.97 -29.75 9.48
N ALA A 688 13.76 -28.62 8.77
CA ALA A 688 13.46 -28.63 7.33
C ALA A 688 14.68 -28.38 6.41
N ALA A 689 15.90 -28.60 6.89
CA ALA A 689 17.15 -28.44 6.14
C ALA A 689 18.05 -29.70 6.15
N GLN A 690 17.45 -30.89 6.21
CA GLN A 690 18.10 -32.13 5.79
C GLN A 690 17.68 -32.51 4.37
#